data_AF-A0A7V8E3Y3-F1
#
_entry.id   AF-A0A7V8E3Y3-F1
#
_cell.length_a   1.000
_cell.length_b   1.000
_cell.length_c   1.000
_cell.angle_alpha   90.00
_cell.angle_beta   90.00
_cell.angle_gamma   90.00
#
_symmetry.space_group_name_H-M   'P 1'
#
loop_
_entity.id
_entity.type
_entity.pdbx_description
1 polymer ?
#
loop_
_entity_poly.entity_id
_entity_poly.type
_entity_poly.pdbx_seq_one_letter_code
_entity_poly.pdbx_strand_id
1 'polypeptide(L)'
;EASIAIQEGQRIAPDTVGSALGKAYLYSTPGAPGFNEAAARRELEAARDTAYLSGTLNIAARMHFLNGRIRECLDLLDTKGRRSNFETLFWIGACRWKLGDLAEARAMFKDARRRNPYLLAHANRVPGLAEFVASIQRELKGELDWQGDAAGMRLENAQHLLTVAEIEALVKRYHFARAVKEYELLLPALKSAVRKSEVEARLPEVRGMAGALKRLVSGINSGGLKLKTTVGRTELSIAKADPSAFQFTIPKGEGRFPWAALDADLFCDFAQQAGAVAEELAGLGCLAWDAGRPATAQKMFEAALKKDAKQKALVTAFVARRRGISAPEGGFVTWKGRYVTAEEKANLEKGLVLFEGQWVTSKDREQMAKGLVKIGDKWVPGQDAELQVRGYRKIDGKWMSAEDVAALRSNWETAWVEETGHYSIRTNEGEQFAKDLAALIEAAHAEFQEFYGVEPKLASKEKMTLFAFRSFEDYRKHCIEQKAEDHLAAAGFAKSDSLTVAGWNRTGNRQQFLQTMVHEAAHLYWYRIAPGAKAPSWFAEGMATYFEGFSWNGSKYAFNHVAESRLPFVREAMKAGRHMPLKDVIGGDALALINSDTQKALLFYAECWSLNFYLSVTENKAYRAAYAEYRKSVESGQPKTLFEFLPDAAKFEGDWIRFVTGL
;
A
#
# COMPACT_ATOMS: atom_id res chain seq x y z
N GLU A 1 -36.64 14.40 9.58
CA GLU A 1 -37.46 14.68 10.78
C GLU A 1 -36.66 15.31 11.91
N ALA A 2 -35.69 14.63 12.53
CA ALA A 2 -34.85 15.22 13.60
C ALA A 2 -34.12 16.51 13.19
N SER A 3 -33.58 16.56 11.97
CA SER A 3 -32.92 17.77 11.42
C SER A 3 -33.86 18.96 11.17
N ILE A 4 -35.17 18.70 10.99
CA ILE A 4 -36.19 19.75 10.77
C ILE A 4 -36.64 20.31 12.12
N ALA A 5 -36.87 19.45 13.12
CA ALA A 5 -37.24 19.86 14.47
C ALA A 5 -36.19 20.76 15.17
N ILE A 6 -34.89 20.58 14.85
CA ILE A 6 -33.78 21.41 15.37
C ILE A 6 -33.79 22.81 14.76
N GLN A 7 -34.03 22.93 13.45
CA GLN A 7 -34.12 24.24 12.78
C GLN A 7 -35.29 25.09 13.30
N GLU A 8 -36.32 24.44 13.83
CA GLU A 8 -37.53 25.08 14.35
C GLU A 8 -37.51 25.29 15.88
N GLY A 9 -36.40 25.00 16.56
CA GLY A 9 -36.26 25.24 18.00
C GLY A 9 -37.10 24.33 18.91
N GLN A 10 -37.58 23.20 18.39
CA GLN A 10 -38.38 22.26 19.16
C GLN A 10 -37.51 21.35 20.04
N ARG A 11 -37.96 21.09 21.29
CA ARG A 11 -37.34 20.09 22.17
C ARG A 11 -37.57 18.69 21.61
N ILE A 12 -36.49 18.03 21.20
CA ILE A 12 -36.55 16.65 20.71
C ILE A 12 -36.75 15.69 21.89
N ALA A 13 -37.61 14.69 21.70
CA ALA A 13 -37.78 13.60 22.66
C ALA A 13 -36.43 12.86 22.89
N PRO A 14 -36.11 12.46 24.13
CA PRO A 14 -34.85 11.77 24.48
C PRO A 14 -34.54 10.55 23.60
N ASP A 15 -35.58 9.88 23.13
CA ASP A 15 -35.52 8.60 22.42
C ASP A 15 -34.94 8.75 21.00
N THR A 16 -35.21 9.89 20.34
CA THR A 16 -34.70 10.21 19.00
C THR A 16 -33.21 10.54 19.04
N VAL A 17 -32.77 11.22 20.11
CA VAL A 17 -31.35 11.51 20.37
C VAL A 17 -30.59 10.21 20.63
N GLY A 18 -31.17 9.26 21.38
CA GLY A 18 -30.59 7.93 21.58
C GLY A 18 -30.36 7.14 20.29
N SER A 19 -31.29 7.18 19.34
CA SER A 19 -31.20 6.51 18.04
C SER A 19 -30.11 7.10 17.13
N ALA A 20 -30.04 8.43 17.04
CA ALA A 20 -29.00 9.12 16.28
C ALA A 20 -27.60 8.90 16.90
N LEU A 21 -27.50 8.91 18.23
CA LEU A 21 -26.25 8.64 18.96
C LEU A 21 -25.80 7.19 18.83
N GLY A 22 -26.73 6.23 18.88
CA GLY A 22 -26.43 4.81 18.64
C GLY A 22 -25.88 4.58 17.23
N LYS A 23 -26.49 5.24 16.23
CA LYS A 23 -25.99 5.23 14.84
C LYS A 23 -24.62 5.90 14.72
N ALA A 24 -24.43 7.10 15.27
CA ALA A 24 -23.13 7.80 15.25
C ALA A 24 -22.03 7.01 15.99
N TYR A 25 -22.36 6.31 17.07
CA TYR A 25 -21.44 5.46 17.81
C TYR A 25 -21.05 4.20 17.02
N LEU A 26 -22.01 3.54 16.38
CA LEU A 26 -21.78 2.41 15.47
C LEU A 26 -20.93 2.84 14.26
N TYR A 27 -21.26 3.98 13.66
CA TYR A 27 -20.55 4.53 12.52
C TYR A 27 -19.13 5.00 12.90
N SER A 28 -18.92 5.67 14.02
CA SER A 28 -17.58 6.13 14.44
C SER A 28 -16.60 5.02 14.85
N THR A 29 -16.96 3.74 14.68
CA THR A 29 -16.10 2.60 15.00
C THR A 29 -15.37 2.12 13.74
N PRO A 30 -14.02 2.24 13.68
CA PRO A 30 -13.25 1.69 12.56
C PRO A 30 -13.52 0.18 12.43
N GLY A 31 -13.97 -0.25 11.24
CA GLY A 31 -14.32 -1.65 10.92
C GLY A 31 -15.80 -2.03 11.02
N ALA A 32 -16.72 -1.10 11.34
CA ALA A 32 -18.15 -1.38 11.32
C ALA A 32 -18.70 -1.40 9.87
N PRO A 33 -19.49 -2.42 9.46
CA PRO A 33 -20.16 -2.42 8.16
C PRO A 33 -21.08 -1.20 8.00
N GLY A 34 -20.92 -0.44 6.90
CA GLY A 34 -21.83 0.66 6.54
C GLY A 34 -21.45 2.05 7.03
N PHE A 35 -20.19 2.32 7.39
CA PHE A 35 -19.74 3.66 7.78
C PHE A 35 -19.96 4.70 6.65
N ASN A 36 -20.78 5.73 6.92
CA ASN A 36 -21.02 6.86 6.02
C ASN A 36 -20.59 8.18 6.68
N GLU A 37 -19.43 8.68 6.26
CA GLU A 37 -18.78 9.88 6.82
C GLU A 37 -19.63 11.15 6.65
N ALA A 38 -20.33 11.29 5.53
CA ALA A 38 -21.18 12.46 5.24
C ALA A 38 -22.47 12.46 6.09
N ALA A 39 -23.01 11.28 6.39
CA ALA A 39 -24.13 11.14 7.33
C ALA A 39 -23.67 11.46 8.76
N ALA A 40 -22.50 10.95 9.17
CA ALA A 40 -21.92 11.23 10.47
C ALA A 40 -21.62 12.73 10.68
N ARG A 41 -21.17 13.44 9.64
CA ARG A 41 -20.96 14.91 9.68
C ARG A 41 -22.25 15.70 9.90
N ARG A 42 -23.35 15.35 9.22
CA ARG A 42 -24.63 16.06 9.36
C ARG A 42 -25.24 15.88 10.75
N GLU A 43 -25.21 14.66 11.28
CA GLU A 43 -25.66 14.37 12.64
C GLU A 43 -24.80 15.10 13.70
N LEU A 44 -23.51 15.34 13.42
CA LEU A 44 -22.59 16.05 14.30
C LEU A 44 -22.89 17.55 14.41
N GLU A 45 -23.17 18.23 13.29
CA GLU A 45 -23.54 19.65 13.30
C GLU A 45 -24.84 19.88 14.08
N ALA A 46 -25.79 18.94 13.97
CA ALA A 46 -27.02 18.93 14.77
C ALA A 46 -26.77 18.67 16.28
N ALA A 47 -25.79 17.82 16.63
CA ALA A 47 -25.48 17.46 18.02
C ALA A 47 -24.57 18.46 18.75
N ARG A 48 -23.78 19.27 18.02
CA ARG A 48 -22.80 20.21 18.59
C ARG A 48 -23.43 21.21 19.56
N ASP A 49 -24.64 21.67 19.25
CA ASP A 49 -25.33 22.71 20.01
C ASP A 49 -26.16 22.15 21.17
N THR A 50 -26.31 20.82 21.27
CA THR A 50 -27.13 20.12 22.29
C THR A 50 -26.32 19.24 23.26
N ALA A 51 -24.98 19.21 23.14
CA ALA A 51 -24.10 18.33 23.92
C ALA A 51 -24.00 18.69 25.42
N TYR A 52 -25.04 18.38 26.19
CA TYR A 52 -25.04 18.41 27.66
C TYR A 52 -24.99 17.01 28.30
N LEU A 53 -25.14 15.95 27.50
CA LEU A 53 -25.08 14.55 27.93
C LEU A 53 -23.68 13.96 27.66
N SER A 54 -23.12 13.27 28.65
CA SER A 54 -21.75 12.73 28.59
C SER A 54 -21.48 11.78 27.42
N GLY A 55 -22.50 11.12 26.88
CA GLY A 55 -22.39 10.26 25.70
C GLY A 55 -22.11 11.05 24.41
N THR A 56 -22.81 12.15 24.19
CA THR A 56 -22.66 13.02 23.00
C THR A 56 -21.27 13.64 22.94
N LEU A 57 -20.75 14.06 24.10
CA LEU A 57 -19.42 14.65 24.21
C LEU A 57 -18.33 13.68 23.77
N ASN A 58 -18.39 12.42 24.22
CA ASN A 58 -17.37 11.41 23.88
C ASN A 58 -17.40 11.05 22.39
N ILE A 59 -18.59 10.97 21.78
CA ILE A 59 -18.71 10.73 20.33
C ILE A 59 -18.10 11.91 19.56
N ALA A 60 -18.43 13.15 19.92
CA ALA A 60 -17.87 14.34 19.28
C ALA A 60 -16.34 14.39 19.43
N ALA A 61 -15.82 14.14 20.63
CA ALA A 61 -14.39 14.08 20.89
C ALA A 61 -13.70 12.99 20.06
N ARG A 62 -14.22 11.76 20.03
CA ARG A 62 -13.71 10.67 19.20
C ARG A 62 -13.66 11.07 17.72
N MET A 63 -14.69 11.73 17.21
CA MET A 63 -14.73 12.20 15.82
C MET A 63 -13.70 13.31 15.55
N HIS A 64 -13.53 14.28 16.46
CA HIS A 64 -12.46 15.27 16.36
C HIS A 64 -11.08 14.60 16.31
N PHE A 65 -10.86 13.62 17.18
CA PHE A 65 -9.62 12.85 17.23
C PHE A 65 -9.35 12.09 15.93
N LEU A 66 -10.33 11.33 15.44
CA LEU A 66 -10.19 10.54 14.19
C LEU A 66 -9.98 11.42 12.95
N ASN A 67 -10.51 12.65 12.96
CA ASN A 67 -10.31 13.63 11.89
C ASN A 67 -9.03 14.46 12.04
N GLY A 68 -8.12 14.10 12.95
CA GLY A 68 -6.85 14.80 13.17
C GLY A 68 -6.96 16.18 13.85
N ARG A 69 -8.15 16.57 14.34
CA ARG A 69 -8.42 17.84 15.05
C ARG A 69 -8.15 17.67 16.54
N ILE A 70 -6.89 17.40 16.88
CA ILE A 70 -6.50 16.94 18.22
C ILE A 70 -6.67 18.04 19.28
N ARG A 71 -6.41 19.31 18.94
CA ARG A 71 -6.54 20.42 19.91
C ARG A 71 -8.00 20.71 20.23
N GLU A 72 -8.86 20.70 19.23
CA GLU A 72 -10.30 20.90 19.38
C GLU A 72 -10.93 19.76 20.17
N CYS A 73 -10.47 18.52 19.96
CA CYS A 73 -10.86 17.38 20.79
C CYS A 73 -10.49 17.62 22.26
N LEU A 74 -9.25 18.02 22.52
CA LEU A 74 -8.74 18.27 23.86
C LEU A 74 -9.47 19.42 24.54
N ASP A 75 -9.64 20.56 23.88
CA ASP A 75 -10.35 21.74 24.41
C ASP A 75 -11.80 21.39 24.76
N LEU A 76 -12.48 20.62 23.90
CA LEU A 76 -13.83 20.13 24.14
C LEU A 76 -13.90 19.25 25.39
N LEU A 77 -12.95 18.32 25.55
CA LEU A 77 -12.89 17.42 26.70
C LEU A 77 -12.47 18.13 27.98
N ASP A 78 -11.57 19.11 27.94
CA ASP A 78 -11.12 19.85 29.11
C ASP A 78 -12.21 20.83 29.62
N THR A 79 -12.98 21.43 28.72
CA THR A 79 -14.06 22.38 29.09
C THR A 79 -15.36 21.71 29.51
N LYS A 80 -15.76 20.65 28.80
CA LYS A 80 -17.09 20.02 28.97
C LYS A 80 -17.02 18.62 29.56
N GLY A 81 -15.84 18.01 29.58
CA GLY A 81 -15.64 16.63 30.00
C GLY A 81 -15.69 16.45 31.50
N ARG A 82 -16.47 15.45 31.93
CA ARG A 82 -16.38 14.97 33.32
C ARG A 82 -15.15 14.09 33.42
N ARG A 83 -14.11 14.55 34.15
CA ARG A 83 -12.92 13.74 34.48
C ARG A 83 -13.23 12.52 35.35
N SER A 84 -14.48 12.39 35.82
CA SER A 84 -15.02 11.17 36.43
C SER A 84 -15.47 10.10 35.43
N ASN A 85 -15.43 10.35 34.14
CA ASN A 85 -15.81 9.38 33.11
C ASN A 85 -14.55 8.76 32.48
N PHE A 86 -14.57 7.42 32.32
CA PHE A 86 -13.49 6.67 31.67
C PHE A 86 -13.19 7.16 30.25
N GLU A 87 -14.21 7.33 29.41
CA GLU A 87 -14.06 7.73 28.01
C GLU A 87 -13.44 9.13 27.91
N THR A 88 -13.88 10.06 28.75
CA THR A 88 -13.28 11.40 28.81
C THR A 88 -11.78 11.32 29.08
N LEU A 89 -11.37 10.57 30.12
CA LEU A 89 -9.96 10.42 30.46
C LEU A 89 -9.17 9.68 29.37
N PHE A 90 -9.77 8.65 28.76
CA PHE A 90 -9.16 7.93 27.65
C PHE A 90 -8.87 8.88 26.48
N TRP A 91 -9.86 9.67 26.06
CA TRP A 91 -9.70 10.57 24.92
C TRP A 91 -8.81 11.77 25.22
N ILE A 92 -8.81 12.31 26.45
CA ILE A 92 -7.81 13.31 26.87
C ILE A 92 -6.41 12.69 26.79
N GLY A 93 -6.23 11.48 27.34
CA GLY A 93 -4.97 10.76 27.26
C GLY A 93 -4.49 10.54 25.82
N ALA A 94 -5.41 10.15 24.92
CA ALA A 94 -5.11 9.95 23.51
C ALA A 94 -4.71 11.26 22.83
N CYS A 95 -5.39 12.37 23.12
CA CYS A 95 -5.05 13.69 22.59
C CYS A 95 -3.67 14.14 23.05
N ARG A 96 -3.40 14.05 24.35
CA ARG A 96 -2.10 14.41 24.94
C ARG A 96 -0.99 13.54 24.35
N TRP A 97 -1.24 12.24 24.16
CA TRP A 97 -0.30 11.34 23.49
C TRP A 97 0.00 11.79 22.07
N LYS A 98 -1.03 12.12 21.26
CA LYS A 98 -0.84 12.63 19.90
C LYS A 98 -0.14 13.99 19.85
N LEU A 99 -0.31 14.83 20.87
CA LEU A 99 0.38 16.13 20.99
C LEU A 99 1.82 16.00 21.52
N GLY A 100 2.26 14.80 21.91
CA GLY A 100 3.59 14.57 22.48
C GLY A 100 3.71 14.92 23.96
N ASP A 101 2.59 15.19 24.64
CA ASP A 101 2.54 15.43 26.09
C ASP A 101 2.37 14.10 26.84
N LEU A 102 3.45 13.30 26.80
CA LEU A 102 3.41 11.90 27.19
C LEU A 102 3.27 11.70 28.70
N ALA A 103 3.71 12.67 29.51
CA ALA A 103 3.54 12.64 30.95
C ALA A 103 2.06 12.79 31.34
N GLU A 104 1.38 13.80 30.80
CA GLU A 104 -0.06 13.98 31.03
C GLU A 104 -0.88 12.85 30.42
N ALA A 105 -0.52 12.39 29.21
CA ALA A 105 -1.16 11.25 28.59
C ALA A 105 -1.12 10.00 29.49
N ARG A 106 0.07 9.70 30.04
CA ARG A 106 0.28 8.58 30.96
C ARG A 106 -0.57 8.72 32.23
N ALA A 107 -0.63 9.91 32.82
CA ALA A 107 -1.48 10.17 33.99
C ALA A 107 -2.96 9.91 33.68
N MET A 108 -3.48 10.45 32.57
CA MET A 108 -4.87 10.28 32.15
C MET A 108 -5.22 8.82 31.88
N PHE A 109 -4.32 8.06 31.23
CA PHE A 109 -4.52 6.64 30.99
C PHE A 109 -4.43 5.79 32.26
N LYS A 110 -3.55 6.14 33.22
CA LYS A 110 -3.54 5.47 34.54
C LYS A 110 -4.90 5.65 35.22
N ASP A 111 -5.47 6.85 35.19
CA ASP A 111 -6.78 7.13 35.78
C ASP A 111 -7.92 6.47 35.00
N ALA A 112 -7.85 6.43 33.67
CA ALA A 112 -8.80 5.70 32.84
C ALA A 112 -8.77 4.20 33.16
N ARG A 113 -7.58 3.58 33.27
CA ARG A 113 -7.44 2.14 33.59
C ARG A 113 -7.97 1.77 34.97
N ARG A 114 -7.90 2.68 35.94
CA ARG A 114 -8.49 2.50 37.28
C ARG A 114 -10.01 2.43 37.25
N ARG A 115 -10.64 3.09 36.27
CA ARG A 115 -12.10 3.13 36.09
C ARG A 115 -12.62 2.01 35.21
N ASN A 116 -11.82 1.57 34.23
CA ASN A 116 -12.21 0.51 33.32
C ASN A 116 -11.00 -0.39 33.00
N PRO A 117 -11.07 -1.71 33.26
CA PRO A 117 -9.97 -2.60 33.01
C PRO A 117 -9.66 -2.83 31.52
N TYR A 118 -10.59 -2.51 30.63
CA TYR A 118 -10.48 -2.73 29.20
C TYR A 118 -9.73 -1.61 28.44
N LEU A 119 -8.90 -0.80 29.11
CA LEU A 119 -8.16 0.30 28.49
C LEU A 119 -7.42 -0.09 27.19
N LEU A 120 -6.76 -1.26 27.19
CA LEU A 120 -6.02 -1.74 26.01
C LEU A 120 -6.93 -2.05 24.82
N ALA A 121 -8.15 -2.55 25.07
CA ALA A 121 -9.12 -2.81 24.01
C ALA A 121 -9.55 -1.51 23.31
N HIS A 122 -9.65 -0.40 24.06
CA HIS A 122 -9.88 0.92 23.47
C HIS A 122 -8.65 1.43 22.73
N ALA A 123 -7.45 1.23 23.28
CA ALA A 123 -6.20 1.64 22.66
C ALA A 123 -5.91 0.93 21.33
N ASN A 124 -6.30 -0.34 21.18
CA ASN A 124 -6.18 -1.10 19.93
C ASN A 124 -6.97 -0.50 18.77
N ARG A 125 -7.94 0.38 19.04
CA ARG A 125 -8.71 1.09 18.02
C ARG A 125 -8.01 2.36 17.51
N VAL A 126 -6.90 2.74 18.12
CA VAL A 126 -6.10 3.91 17.76
C VAL A 126 -4.72 3.45 17.31
N PRO A 127 -4.38 3.58 16.01
CA PRO A 127 -3.09 3.14 15.49
C PRO A 127 -1.90 3.71 16.29
N GLY A 128 -1.01 2.83 16.74
CA GLY A 128 0.19 3.15 17.51
C GLY A 128 -0.02 3.42 19.02
N LEU A 129 -1.25 3.60 19.50
CA LEU A 129 -1.51 3.90 20.92
C LEU A 129 -1.42 2.65 21.81
N ALA A 130 -1.71 1.47 21.25
CA ALA A 130 -1.77 0.21 21.99
C ALA A 130 -0.47 -0.10 22.75
N GLU A 131 0.69 0.11 22.13
CA GLU A 131 1.99 -0.16 22.75
C GLU A 131 2.27 0.78 23.94
N PHE A 132 1.95 2.07 23.77
CA PHE A 132 2.06 3.06 24.83
C PHE A 132 1.15 2.69 26.01
N VAL A 133 -0.10 2.33 25.75
CA VAL A 133 -1.06 1.89 26.78
C VAL A 133 -0.64 0.56 27.42
N ALA A 134 -0.08 -0.37 26.66
CA ALA A 134 0.45 -1.62 27.21
C ALA A 134 1.62 -1.37 28.18
N SER A 135 2.47 -0.35 27.91
CA SER A 135 3.51 0.07 28.87
C SER A 135 2.89 0.54 30.19
N ILE A 136 1.78 1.27 30.14
CA ILE A 136 1.05 1.75 31.32
C ILE A 136 0.41 0.59 32.06
N GLN A 137 -0.12 -0.41 31.35
CA GLN A 137 -0.67 -1.60 31.99
C GLN A 137 0.39 -2.45 32.66
N ARG A 138 1.62 -2.54 32.12
CA ARG A 138 2.74 -3.21 32.79
C ARG A 138 3.12 -2.48 34.09
N GLU A 139 3.16 -1.15 34.06
CA GLU A 139 3.35 -0.33 35.27
C GLU A 139 2.26 -0.61 36.30
N LEU A 140 0.98 -0.54 35.91
CA LEU A 140 -0.14 -0.79 36.83
C LEU A 140 -0.22 -2.24 37.31
N LYS A 141 0.19 -3.21 36.49
CA LYS A 141 0.28 -4.62 36.91
C LYS A 141 1.38 -4.79 37.95
N GLY A 142 2.52 -4.12 37.78
CA GLY A 142 3.54 -4.03 38.82
C GLY A 142 3.05 -3.38 40.11
N GLU A 143 2.08 -2.46 40.03
CA GLU A 143 1.36 -1.96 41.22
C GLU A 143 0.44 -3.06 41.82
N LEU A 144 -0.31 -3.80 40.99
CA LEU A 144 -1.32 -4.80 41.41
C LEU A 144 -0.77 -6.16 41.90
N ASP A 145 0.37 -6.62 41.38
CA ASP A 145 1.00 -7.91 41.79
C ASP A 145 1.54 -7.85 43.25
N TRP A 146 1.41 -6.70 43.92
CA TRP A 146 1.57 -6.57 45.36
C TRP A 146 0.36 -7.17 46.10
N GLN A 147 0.52 -8.36 46.68
CA GLN A 147 -0.53 -9.12 47.40
C GLN A 147 -1.02 -8.50 48.74
N GLY A 148 -0.75 -7.22 49.00
CA GLY A 148 -1.12 -6.56 50.26
C GLY A 148 -2.41 -5.72 50.20
N ASP A 149 -2.68 -5.00 51.29
CA ASP A 149 -3.84 -4.14 51.51
C ASP A 149 -4.13 -3.16 50.35
N ALA A 150 -5.09 -3.52 49.50
CA ALA A 150 -5.54 -2.72 48.37
C ALA A 150 -6.07 -1.33 48.77
N ALA A 151 -6.56 -1.15 50.01
CA ALA A 151 -6.96 0.16 50.52
C ALA A 151 -5.75 1.05 50.81
N GLY A 152 -4.73 0.49 51.47
CA GLY A 152 -3.43 1.14 51.67
C GLY A 152 -2.76 1.58 50.37
N MET A 153 -2.86 0.76 49.31
CA MET A 153 -2.34 1.14 47.99
C MET A 153 -3.14 2.27 47.32
N ARG A 154 -4.48 2.27 47.41
CA ARG A 154 -5.30 3.40 46.91
C ARG A 154 -5.00 4.70 47.65
N LEU A 155 -4.78 4.64 48.96
CA LEU A 155 -4.41 5.80 49.77
C LEU A 155 -3.01 6.31 49.38
N GLU A 156 -2.02 5.41 49.27
CA GLU A 156 -0.69 5.73 48.75
C GLU A 156 -0.80 6.33 47.34
N ASN A 157 -1.70 5.83 46.49
CA ASN A 157 -1.92 6.37 45.14
C ASN A 157 -2.40 7.82 45.14
N ALA A 158 -3.36 8.16 45.99
CA ALA A 158 -3.85 9.52 46.09
C ALA A 158 -2.80 10.45 46.72
N GLN A 159 -2.13 9.99 47.78
CA GLN A 159 -1.09 10.76 48.47
C GLN A 159 0.12 11.00 47.57
N HIS A 160 0.63 9.96 46.90
CA HIS A 160 1.78 10.07 46.01
C HIS A 160 1.56 11.08 44.89
N LEU A 161 0.39 11.09 44.24
CA LEU A 161 0.11 12.03 43.16
C LEU A 161 0.08 13.48 43.65
N LEU A 162 -0.54 13.73 44.80
CA LEU A 162 -0.56 15.06 45.42
C LEU A 162 0.85 15.48 45.84
N THR A 163 1.58 14.61 46.55
CA THR A 163 2.93 14.89 47.04
C THR A 163 3.91 15.12 45.90
N VAL A 164 3.92 14.29 44.85
CA VAL A 164 4.81 14.50 43.69
C VAL A 164 4.47 15.79 42.96
N ALA A 165 3.18 16.13 42.80
CA ALA A 165 2.79 17.39 42.18
C ALA A 165 3.27 18.60 42.99
N GLU A 166 3.20 18.54 44.32
CA GLU A 166 3.74 19.56 45.21
C GLU A 166 5.27 19.67 45.11
N ILE A 167 5.97 18.53 45.06
CA ILE A 167 7.43 18.50 44.89
C ILE A 167 7.82 19.08 43.52
N GLU A 168 7.14 18.71 42.44
CA GLU A 168 7.41 19.27 41.11
C GLU A 168 7.06 20.76 41.02
N ALA A 169 6.09 21.25 41.81
CA ALA A 169 5.87 22.68 41.96
C ALA A 169 7.06 23.40 42.62
N LEU A 170 7.76 22.75 43.55
CA LEU A 170 9.02 23.26 44.09
C LEU A 170 10.12 23.31 43.02
N VAL A 171 10.24 22.26 42.20
CA VAL A 171 11.19 22.24 41.07
C VAL A 171 10.92 23.39 40.10
N LYS A 172 9.65 23.60 39.71
CA LYS A 172 9.24 24.72 38.84
C LYS A 172 9.53 26.09 39.44
N ARG A 173 9.52 26.22 40.78
CA ARG A 173 9.88 27.44 41.50
C ARG A 173 11.36 27.55 41.86
N TYR A 174 12.19 26.61 41.38
CA TYR A 174 13.63 26.52 41.57
C TYR A 174 14.04 26.29 43.04
N HIS A 175 13.12 25.75 43.85
CA HIS A 175 13.40 25.32 45.22
C HIS A 175 13.98 23.89 45.26
N PHE A 176 15.03 23.65 44.47
CA PHE A 176 15.55 22.32 44.20
C PHE A 176 16.04 21.58 45.45
N ALA A 177 16.75 22.26 46.36
CA ALA A 177 17.25 21.63 47.58
C ALA A 177 16.11 21.13 48.48
N ARG A 178 14.99 21.86 48.54
CA ARG A 178 13.79 21.40 49.23
C ARG A 178 13.17 20.22 48.48
N ALA A 179 13.02 20.32 47.16
CA ALA A 179 12.48 19.22 46.36
C ALA A 179 13.26 17.90 46.53
N VAL A 180 14.60 17.96 46.59
CA VAL A 180 15.46 16.80 46.91
C VAL A 180 15.07 16.20 48.25
N LYS A 181 14.98 17.02 49.31
CA LYS A 181 14.62 16.56 50.65
C LYS A 181 13.24 15.90 50.69
N GLU A 182 12.25 16.50 50.03
CA GLU A 182 10.89 15.94 49.97
C GLU A 182 10.87 14.62 49.19
N TYR A 183 11.63 14.49 48.10
CA TYR A 183 11.78 13.22 47.38
C TYR A 183 12.47 12.14 48.23
N GLU A 184 13.50 12.50 48.98
CA GLU A 184 14.21 11.59 49.89
C GLU A 184 13.33 11.11 51.06
N LEU A 185 12.41 11.96 51.55
CA LEU A 185 11.41 11.59 52.53
C LEU A 185 10.30 10.71 51.94
N LEU A 186 9.89 11.01 50.71
CA LEU A 186 8.86 10.24 50.01
C LEU A 186 9.32 8.83 49.66
N LEU A 187 10.56 8.67 49.17
CA LEU A 187 11.07 7.40 48.64
C LEU A 187 10.91 6.20 49.59
N PRO A 188 11.32 6.25 50.87
CA PRO A 188 11.12 5.13 51.80
C PRO A 188 9.65 4.91 52.20
N ALA A 189 8.79 5.92 52.05
CA ALA A 189 7.37 5.83 52.36
C ALA A 189 6.55 5.13 51.25
N LEU A 190 7.08 5.08 50.02
CA LEU A 190 6.43 4.37 48.92
C LEU A 190 6.50 2.86 49.12
N LYS A 191 5.43 2.14 48.82
CA LYS A 191 5.41 0.67 48.80
C LYS A 191 5.49 0.14 47.37
N SER A 192 4.90 0.85 46.41
CA SER A 192 4.95 0.46 44.99
C SER A 192 6.37 0.55 44.41
N ALA A 193 6.87 -0.57 43.90
CA ALA A 193 8.18 -0.64 43.25
C ALA A 193 8.27 0.27 42.02
N VAL A 194 7.18 0.41 41.26
CA VAL A 194 7.12 1.27 40.07
C VAL A 194 7.34 2.73 40.46
N ARG A 195 6.71 3.18 41.55
CA ARG A 195 6.82 4.58 42.02
C ARG A 195 8.15 4.87 42.68
N LYS A 196 8.68 3.89 43.42
CA LYS A 196 10.06 3.97 43.88
C LYS A 196 10.99 4.21 42.72
N SER A 197 10.86 3.42 41.65
CA SER A 197 11.65 3.59 40.44
C SER A 197 11.44 4.96 39.78
N GLU A 198 10.21 5.49 39.73
CA GLU A 198 9.93 6.84 39.22
C GLU A 198 10.64 7.93 40.06
N VAL A 199 10.58 7.86 41.39
CA VAL A 199 11.27 8.79 42.30
C VAL A 199 12.78 8.61 42.23
N GLU A 200 13.29 7.39 42.22
CA GLU A 200 14.71 7.05 42.08
C GLU A 200 15.30 7.56 40.76
N ALA A 201 14.52 7.53 39.68
CA ALA A 201 14.93 8.09 38.39
C ALA A 201 14.94 9.62 38.41
N ARG A 202 13.96 10.26 39.07
CA ARG A 202 13.84 11.73 39.13
C ARG A 202 14.84 12.38 40.10
N LEU A 203 15.18 11.70 41.20
CA LEU A 203 16.00 12.25 42.27
C LEU A 203 17.41 12.69 41.83
N PRO A 204 18.18 11.92 41.02
CA PRO A 204 19.47 12.37 40.47
C PRO A 204 19.35 13.65 39.63
N GLU A 205 18.26 13.80 38.87
CA GLU A 205 18.00 14.96 38.02
C GLU A 205 17.86 16.23 38.88
N VAL A 206 17.03 16.16 39.93
CA VAL A 206 16.77 17.28 40.84
C VAL A 206 17.98 17.57 41.74
N ARG A 207 18.77 16.54 42.12
CA ARG A 207 20.05 16.71 42.82
C ARG A 207 21.04 17.50 41.96
N GLY A 208 21.12 17.21 40.66
CA GLY A 208 21.92 17.99 39.72
C GLY A 208 21.49 19.45 39.68
N MET A 209 20.19 19.73 39.61
CA MET A 209 19.65 21.11 39.67
C MET A 209 19.98 21.82 40.99
N ALA A 210 19.87 21.12 42.12
CA ALA A 210 20.18 21.65 43.44
C ALA A 210 21.68 21.96 43.61
N GLY A 211 22.55 21.08 43.11
CA GLY A 211 24.00 21.29 43.07
C GLY A 211 24.38 22.52 42.24
N ALA A 212 23.80 22.63 41.04
CA ALA A 212 23.99 23.77 40.15
C ALA A 212 23.61 25.10 40.83
N LEU A 213 22.43 25.15 41.47
CA LEU A 213 21.96 26.33 42.19
C LEU A 213 22.87 26.67 43.38
N LYS A 214 23.30 25.66 44.16
CA LYS A 214 24.22 25.86 45.30
C LYS A 214 25.55 26.45 44.83
N ARG A 215 26.12 25.93 43.74
CA ARG A 215 27.36 26.43 43.14
C ARG A 215 27.20 27.86 42.64
N LEU A 216 26.11 28.14 41.94
CA LEU A 216 25.76 29.47 41.45
C LEU A 216 25.67 30.49 42.58
N VAL A 217 24.92 30.19 43.64
CA VAL A 217 24.79 31.03 44.84
C VAL A 217 26.16 31.27 45.50
N SER A 218 26.98 30.22 45.64
CA SER A 218 28.32 30.34 46.20
C SER A 218 29.26 31.20 45.36
N GLY A 219 29.20 31.07 44.03
CA GLY A 219 30.01 31.85 43.09
C GLY A 219 29.64 33.34 43.13
N ILE A 220 28.35 33.66 43.22
CA ILE A 220 27.86 35.04 43.37
C ILE A 220 28.34 35.63 44.70
N ASN A 221 28.08 34.96 45.83
CA ASN A 221 28.36 35.51 47.15
C ASN A 221 29.85 35.63 47.49
N SER A 222 30.70 34.81 46.87
CA SER A 222 32.16 34.93 46.99
C SER A 222 32.75 36.05 46.11
N GLY A 223 31.96 36.68 45.25
CA GLY A 223 32.41 37.68 44.28
C GLY A 223 33.18 37.09 43.09
N GLY A 224 33.35 35.76 43.03
CA GLY A 224 34.04 35.06 41.94
C GLY A 224 33.22 35.01 40.64
N LEU A 225 31.92 35.30 40.70
CA LEU A 225 31.02 35.27 39.56
C LEU A 225 30.24 36.58 39.44
N LYS A 226 30.50 37.35 38.37
CA LYS A 226 29.78 38.59 38.05
C LYS A 226 28.79 38.31 36.93
N LEU A 227 27.52 38.15 37.29
CA LEU A 227 26.46 37.86 36.33
C LEU A 227 25.70 39.12 35.98
N LYS A 228 25.48 39.30 34.68
CA LYS A 228 24.69 40.39 34.13
C LYS A 228 23.62 39.83 33.21
N THR A 229 22.46 40.46 33.22
CA THR A 229 21.39 40.20 32.26
C THR A 229 20.64 41.49 31.95
N THR A 230 19.80 41.48 30.93
CA THR A 230 18.99 42.64 30.53
C THR A 230 17.51 42.29 30.63
N VAL A 231 16.74 43.14 31.31
CA VAL A 231 15.27 43.11 31.25
C VAL A 231 14.82 44.40 30.58
N GLY A 232 14.25 44.28 29.38
CA GLY A 232 14.00 45.43 28.51
C GLY A 232 15.31 46.10 28.11
N ARG A 233 15.48 47.38 28.48
CA ARG A 233 16.71 48.16 28.22
C ARG A 233 17.61 48.31 29.44
N THR A 234 17.23 47.71 30.57
CA THR A 234 17.94 47.89 31.83
C THR A 234 18.87 46.72 32.06
N GLU A 235 20.16 47.00 32.20
CA GLU A 235 21.15 46.02 32.67
C GLU A 235 20.96 45.77 34.17
N LEU A 236 20.92 44.50 34.54
CA LEU A 236 20.78 43.99 35.90
C LEU A 236 22.09 43.28 36.25
N SER A 237 22.72 43.67 37.35
CA SER A 237 23.87 42.94 37.91
C SER A 237 23.41 42.16 39.14
N ILE A 238 23.72 40.87 39.23
CA ILE A 238 23.38 40.07 40.40
C ILE A 238 24.47 40.25 41.46
N ALA A 239 24.10 40.78 42.62
CA ALA A 239 25.04 41.18 43.67
C ALA A 239 25.19 40.14 44.78
N LYS A 240 24.07 39.55 45.20
CA LYS A 240 24.00 38.52 46.26
C LYS A 240 22.91 37.51 45.91
N ALA A 241 22.99 36.31 46.47
CA ALA A 241 21.90 35.34 46.34
C ALA A 241 21.80 34.38 47.53
N ASP A 242 20.65 33.72 47.64
CA ASP A 242 20.42 32.59 48.53
C ASP A 242 19.65 31.48 47.79
N PRO A 243 19.36 30.33 48.40
CA PRO A 243 18.66 29.23 47.72
C PRO A 243 17.23 29.56 47.22
N SER A 244 16.62 30.66 47.66
CA SER A 244 15.25 31.05 47.30
C SER A 244 15.19 32.17 46.26
N ALA A 245 16.18 33.06 46.25
CA ALA A 245 16.14 34.29 45.49
C ALA A 245 17.54 34.85 45.23
N PHE A 246 17.62 35.80 44.29
CA PHE A 246 18.81 36.60 44.05
C PHE A 246 18.48 38.09 44.20
N GLN A 247 19.45 38.85 44.70
CA GLN A 247 19.44 40.30 44.74
C GLN A 247 20.14 40.86 43.51
N PHE A 248 19.51 41.85 42.89
CA PHE A 248 20.04 42.53 41.72
C PHE A 248 20.17 44.02 41.99
N THR A 249 21.11 44.65 41.30
CA THR A 249 21.31 46.11 41.31
C THR A 249 21.03 46.65 39.92
N ILE A 250 20.27 47.75 39.87
CA ILE A 250 20.05 48.61 38.71
C ILE A 250 20.55 50.03 39.02
N PRO A 251 20.72 50.92 38.02
CA PRO A 251 21.18 52.29 38.28
C PRO A 251 20.34 53.09 39.30
N LYS A 252 19.07 52.74 39.50
CA LYS A 252 18.12 53.44 40.40
C LYS A 252 17.82 52.72 41.72
N GLY A 253 18.50 51.61 42.03
CA GLY A 253 18.28 50.90 43.29
C GLY A 253 18.58 49.41 43.21
N GLU A 254 18.20 48.69 44.25
CA GLU A 254 18.32 47.24 44.34
C GLU A 254 16.95 46.58 44.50
N GLY A 255 16.86 45.31 44.12
CA GLY A 255 15.67 44.51 44.33
C GLY A 255 16.01 43.04 44.52
N ARG A 256 14.98 42.24 44.78
CA ARG A 256 15.10 40.81 45.02
C ARG A 256 14.05 40.06 44.21
N PHE A 257 14.49 39.06 43.44
CA PHE A 257 13.60 38.20 42.66
C PHE A 257 13.79 36.72 43.01
N PRO A 258 12.72 35.91 42.97
CA PRO A 258 12.87 34.46 43.05
C PRO A 258 13.64 33.94 41.83
N TRP A 259 14.37 32.85 41.99
CA TRP A 259 15.14 32.24 40.89
C TRP A 259 14.27 31.87 39.68
N ALA A 260 13.03 31.43 39.93
CA ALA A 260 12.06 31.11 38.88
C ALA A 260 11.58 32.30 38.04
N ALA A 261 11.97 33.54 38.39
CA ALA A 261 11.76 34.70 37.53
C ALA A 261 12.76 34.77 36.36
N LEU A 262 13.86 34.01 36.41
CA LEU A 262 14.79 33.90 35.30
C LEU A 262 14.25 32.92 34.24
N ASP A 263 14.48 33.24 32.97
CA ASP A 263 14.30 32.27 31.89
C ASP A 263 15.26 31.09 32.11
N ALA A 264 14.78 29.88 31.80
CA ALA A 264 15.55 28.65 32.00
C ALA A 264 16.86 28.65 31.21
N ASP A 265 16.90 29.28 30.03
CA ASP A 265 18.12 29.40 29.21
C ASP A 265 19.18 30.21 29.96
N LEU A 266 18.77 31.36 30.49
CA LEU A 266 19.64 32.25 31.24
C LEU A 266 20.13 31.61 32.54
N PHE A 267 19.25 30.89 33.25
CA PHE A 267 19.65 30.16 34.45
C PHE A 267 20.70 29.07 34.14
N CYS A 268 20.50 28.30 33.08
CA CYS A 268 21.46 27.28 32.64
C CYS A 268 22.81 27.90 32.26
N ASP A 269 22.81 29.02 31.53
CA ASP A 269 24.04 29.73 31.16
C ASP A 269 24.78 30.27 32.39
N PHE A 270 24.06 30.84 33.37
CA PHE A 270 24.65 31.30 34.62
C PHE A 270 25.27 30.17 35.43
N ALA A 271 24.56 29.05 35.57
CA ALA A 271 25.09 27.88 36.25
C ALA A 271 26.31 27.28 35.51
N GLN A 272 26.31 27.30 34.18
CA GLN A 272 27.47 26.89 33.38
C GLN A 272 28.68 27.82 33.61
N GLN A 273 28.47 29.14 33.66
CA GLN A 273 29.52 30.13 34.00
C GLN A 273 30.04 29.96 35.43
N ALA A 274 29.20 29.50 36.36
CA ALA A 274 29.59 29.15 37.72
C ALA A 274 30.45 27.87 37.81
N GLY A 275 30.75 27.23 36.68
CA GLY A 275 31.58 26.03 36.63
C GLY A 275 30.83 24.76 37.00
N ALA A 276 29.57 24.61 36.56
CA ALA A 276 28.78 23.41 36.80
C ALA A 276 29.52 22.11 36.40
N VAL A 277 29.45 21.10 37.27
CA VAL A 277 30.02 19.76 37.01
C VAL A 277 29.10 18.92 36.13
N ALA A 278 29.52 17.70 35.76
CA ALA A 278 28.80 16.87 34.81
C ALA A 278 27.37 16.52 35.28
N GLU A 279 27.20 16.12 36.54
CA GLU A 279 25.91 15.82 37.15
C GLU A 279 24.98 17.03 37.18
N GLU A 280 25.54 18.20 37.48
CA GLU A 280 24.82 19.47 37.54
C GLU A 280 24.34 19.90 36.15
N LEU A 281 25.19 19.78 35.13
CA LEU A 281 24.83 20.03 33.73
C LEU A 281 23.75 19.05 33.24
N ALA A 282 23.81 17.77 33.63
CA ALA A 282 22.76 16.82 33.30
C ALA A 282 21.41 17.24 33.93
N GLY A 283 21.41 17.63 35.21
CA GLY A 283 20.22 18.18 35.87
C GLY A 283 19.68 19.46 35.22
N LEU A 284 20.55 20.38 34.80
CA LEU A 284 20.17 21.58 34.05
C LEU A 284 19.56 21.24 32.69
N GLY A 285 20.06 20.22 32.00
CA GLY A 285 19.46 19.71 30.77
C GLY A 285 18.03 19.21 30.99
N CYS A 286 17.78 18.50 32.09
CA CYS A 286 16.44 18.08 32.48
C CYS A 286 15.51 19.27 32.75
N LEU A 287 16.01 20.31 33.45
CA LEU A 287 15.27 21.53 33.74
C LEU A 287 14.87 22.27 32.46
N ALA A 288 15.83 22.49 31.56
CA ALA A 288 15.59 23.17 30.29
C ALA A 288 14.59 22.39 29.42
N TRP A 289 14.67 21.06 29.39
CA TRP A 289 13.71 20.23 28.67
C TRP A 289 12.30 20.39 29.23
N ASP A 290 12.15 20.27 30.55
CA ASP A 290 10.85 20.41 31.23
C ASP A 290 10.26 21.83 31.09
N ALA A 291 11.11 22.85 30.88
CA ALA A 291 10.72 24.23 30.58
C ALA A 291 10.40 24.48 29.09
N GLY A 292 10.46 23.47 28.22
CA GLY A 292 10.20 23.62 26.79
C GLY A 292 11.33 24.35 26.04
N ARG A 293 12.58 24.17 26.49
CA ARG A 293 13.80 24.74 25.87
C ARG A 293 14.71 23.62 25.32
N PRO A 294 14.33 22.94 24.22
CA PRO A 294 15.02 21.75 23.73
C PRO A 294 16.47 22.01 23.29
N ALA A 295 16.76 23.18 22.70
CA ALA A 295 18.12 23.53 22.27
C ALA A 295 19.06 23.68 23.46
N THR A 296 18.62 24.37 24.52
CA THR A 296 19.36 24.51 25.77
C THR A 296 19.52 23.18 26.48
N ALA A 297 18.46 22.37 26.53
CA ALA A 297 18.52 21.02 27.11
C ALA A 297 19.61 20.18 26.44
N GLN A 298 19.64 20.18 25.11
CA GLN A 298 20.68 19.48 24.35
C GLN A 298 22.08 20.03 24.65
N LYS A 299 22.27 21.35 24.62
CA LYS A 299 23.56 21.99 24.95
C LYS A 299 24.06 21.53 26.32
N MET A 300 23.19 21.49 27.33
CA MET A 300 23.53 21.06 28.68
C MET A 300 23.86 19.56 28.76
N PHE A 301 23.06 18.71 28.11
CA PHE A 301 23.33 17.26 28.06
C PHE A 301 24.63 16.93 27.32
N GLU A 302 24.92 17.57 26.19
CA GLU A 302 26.19 17.39 25.46
C GLU A 302 27.38 17.84 26.32
N ALA A 303 27.25 18.98 27.01
CA ALA A 303 28.28 19.46 27.93
C ALA A 303 28.52 18.50 29.11
N ALA A 304 27.44 17.92 29.66
CA ALA A 304 27.52 16.91 30.71
C ALA A 304 28.26 15.65 30.22
N LEU A 305 27.87 15.10 29.07
CA LEU A 305 28.47 13.89 28.48
C LEU A 305 29.93 14.09 28.08
N LYS A 306 30.30 15.30 27.65
CA LYS A 306 31.69 15.65 27.36
C LYS A 306 32.56 15.68 28.63
N LYS A 307 32.00 16.10 29.77
CA LYS A 307 32.72 16.12 31.06
C LYS A 307 32.79 14.73 31.70
N ASP A 308 31.71 13.96 31.65
CA ASP A 308 31.65 12.59 32.17
C ASP A 308 30.65 11.73 31.39
N ALA A 309 31.17 10.71 30.71
CA ALA A 309 30.36 9.76 29.94
C ALA A 309 29.40 8.94 30.82
N LYS A 310 29.63 8.84 32.15
CA LYS A 310 28.71 8.14 33.08
C LYS A 310 27.33 8.79 33.14
N GLN A 311 27.21 10.08 32.79
CA GLN A 311 25.92 10.77 32.72
C GLN A 311 25.02 10.23 31.58
N LYS A 312 25.55 9.41 30.67
CA LYS A 312 24.80 8.81 29.56
C LYS A 312 23.57 8.02 30.01
N ALA A 313 23.67 7.28 31.11
CA ALA A 313 22.53 6.51 31.63
C ALA A 313 21.39 7.43 32.09
N LEU A 314 21.70 8.49 32.82
CA LEU A 314 20.72 9.48 33.29
C LEU A 314 20.07 10.21 32.11
N VAL A 315 20.87 10.75 31.18
CA VAL A 315 20.35 11.45 30.00
C VAL A 315 19.46 10.53 29.16
N THR A 316 19.89 9.28 28.94
CA THR A 316 19.12 8.30 28.17
C THR A 316 17.80 7.96 28.87
N ALA A 317 17.82 7.68 30.17
CA ALA A 317 16.62 7.38 30.93
C ALA A 317 15.64 8.56 30.94
N PHE A 318 16.14 9.78 31.13
CA PHE A 318 15.34 11.00 31.09
C PHE A 318 14.65 11.19 29.74
N VAL A 319 15.42 11.17 28.64
CA VAL A 319 14.89 11.38 27.29
C VAL A 319 13.91 10.27 26.91
N ALA A 320 14.22 9.01 27.21
CA ALA A 320 13.33 7.88 26.95
C ALA A 320 11.98 8.04 27.66
N ARG A 321 12.00 8.38 28.95
CA ARG A 321 10.81 8.61 29.76
C ARG A 321 9.96 9.77 29.23
N ARG A 322 10.60 10.89 28.86
CA ARG A 322 9.91 12.06 28.26
C ARG A 322 9.38 11.80 26.85
N ARG A 323 10.02 10.89 26.10
CA ARG A 323 9.59 10.43 24.76
C ARG A 323 8.65 9.22 24.80
N GLY A 324 8.36 8.66 25.98
CA GLY A 324 7.44 7.53 26.16
C GLY A 324 7.85 6.26 25.40
N ILE A 325 9.15 6.09 25.15
CA ILE A 325 9.74 4.93 24.49
C ILE A 325 10.70 4.22 25.44
N SER A 326 11.01 2.96 25.17
CA SER A 326 12.07 2.26 25.87
C SER A 326 13.41 2.95 25.65
N ALA A 327 14.27 2.94 26.66
CA ALA A 327 15.64 3.45 26.52
C ALA A 327 16.37 2.63 25.44
N PRO A 328 16.82 3.25 24.33
CA PRO A 328 17.49 2.51 23.27
C PRO A 328 18.83 1.96 23.77
N GLU A 329 19.17 0.77 23.31
CA GLU A 329 20.49 0.17 23.56
C GLU A 329 21.56 1.09 22.94
N GLY A 330 22.51 1.54 23.75
CA GLY A 330 23.52 2.53 23.33
C GLY A 330 23.09 4.00 23.43
N GLY A 331 21.87 4.32 23.86
CA GLY A 331 21.40 5.67 24.12
C GLY A 331 20.92 6.45 22.89
N PHE A 332 20.58 7.72 23.08
CA PHE A 332 20.14 8.59 21.99
C PHE A 332 21.31 9.26 21.27
N VAL A 333 21.10 9.56 19.99
CA VAL A 333 22.00 10.37 19.15
C VAL A 333 21.32 11.69 18.78
N THR A 334 22.10 12.70 18.42
CA THR A 334 21.56 14.01 18.01
C THR A 334 21.40 14.10 16.49
N TRP A 335 20.25 14.60 16.04
CA TRP A 335 19.97 14.89 14.63
C TRP A 335 19.22 16.23 14.53
N LYS A 336 19.82 17.20 13.83
CA LYS A 336 19.28 18.56 13.64
C LYS A 336 18.70 19.17 14.94
N GLY A 337 19.44 19.05 16.03
CA GLY A 337 19.06 19.63 17.31
C GLY A 337 18.05 18.81 18.14
N ARG A 338 17.85 17.52 17.82
CA ARG A 338 16.89 16.64 18.52
C ARG A 338 17.54 15.31 18.89
N TYR A 339 17.16 14.78 20.04
CA TYR A 339 17.53 13.42 20.43
C TYR A 339 16.64 12.38 19.75
N VAL A 340 17.26 11.57 18.89
CA VAL A 340 16.64 10.50 18.11
C VAL A 340 17.34 9.17 18.39
N THR A 341 16.67 8.04 18.14
CA THR A 341 17.31 6.72 18.16
C THR A 341 18.27 6.59 16.97
N ALA A 342 19.19 5.62 17.02
CA ALA A 342 20.02 5.29 15.85
C ALA A 342 19.16 4.86 14.65
N GLU A 343 18.10 4.07 14.94
CA GLU A 343 16.90 3.81 14.13
C GLU A 343 16.45 5.02 13.29
N GLU A 344 15.94 5.98 14.05
CA GLU A 344 15.36 7.23 13.55
C GLU A 344 16.37 8.04 12.74
N LYS A 345 17.61 8.17 13.23
CA LYS A 345 18.65 8.92 12.52
C LYS A 345 18.92 8.32 11.14
N ALA A 346 19.08 7.00 11.03
CA ALA A 346 19.34 6.34 9.77
C ALA A 346 18.21 6.55 8.75
N ASN A 347 16.95 6.57 9.20
CA ASN A 347 15.82 6.84 8.32
C ASN A 347 15.71 8.33 7.93
N LEU A 348 15.99 9.24 8.87
CA LEU A 348 16.02 10.69 8.59
C LEU A 348 17.16 11.06 7.62
N GLU A 349 18.30 10.38 7.69
CA GLU A 349 19.42 10.53 6.74
C GLU A 349 19.04 10.10 5.32
N LYS A 350 18.15 9.10 5.17
CA LYS A 350 17.57 8.68 3.88
C LYS A 350 16.49 9.63 3.36
N GLY A 351 16.19 10.74 4.06
CA GLY A 351 15.11 11.66 3.71
C GLY A 351 13.71 11.12 4.00
N LEU A 352 13.61 10.04 4.78
CA LEU A 352 12.34 9.50 5.22
C LEU A 352 11.80 10.30 6.41
N VAL A 353 10.49 10.30 6.55
CA VAL A 353 9.76 10.94 7.63
C VAL A 353 8.79 9.92 8.23
N LEU A 354 8.67 9.91 9.55
CA LEU A 354 7.70 9.07 10.23
C LEU A 354 6.29 9.66 10.03
N PHE A 355 5.41 8.93 9.38
CA PHE A 355 4.01 9.29 9.19
C PHE A 355 3.13 8.08 9.55
N GLU A 356 2.19 8.28 10.48
CA GLU A 356 1.28 7.22 10.96
C GLU A 356 1.96 5.91 11.41
N GLY A 357 3.17 6.02 11.98
CA GLY A 357 3.95 4.87 12.47
C GLY A 357 4.79 4.18 11.40
N GLN A 358 4.82 4.68 10.16
CA GLN A 358 5.64 4.16 9.07
C GLN A 358 6.65 5.19 8.59
N TRP A 359 7.83 4.74 8.21
CA TRP A 359 8.84 5.58 7.56
C TRP A 359 8.54 5.67 6.07
N VAL A 360 8.22 6.87 5.60
CA VAL A 360 7.82 7.12 4.21
C VAL A 360 8.62 8.28 3.64
N THR A 361 8.70 8.38 2.31
CA THR A 361 9.32 9.55 1.69
C THR A 361 8.47 10.80 1.95
N SER A 362 9.08 11.98 1.88
CA SER A 362 8.32 13.23 2.04
C SER A 362 7.20 13.37 0.99
N LYS A 363 7.43 12.88 -0.23
CA LYS A 363 6.43 12.85 -1.31
C LYS A 363 5.29 11.89 -0.99
N ASP A 364 5.60 10.69 -0.48
CA ASP A 364 4.58 9.71 -0.12
C ASP A 364 3.75 10.19 1.06
N ARG A 365 4.37 10.86 2.04
CA ARG A 365 3.67 11.52 3.14
C ARG A 365 2.62 12.52 2.65
N GLU A 366 2.94 13.32 1.63
CA GLU A 366 1.97 14.28 1.06
C GLU A 366 0.77 13.58 0.41
N GLN A 367 0.98 12.42 -0.21
CA GLN A 367 -0.10 11.64 -0.81
C GLN A 367 -0.94 10.93 0.27
N MET A 368 -0.30 10.33 1.27
CA MET A 368 -0.98 9.72 2.41
C MET A 368 -1.78 10.75 3.21
N ALA A 369 -1.25 11.97 3.39
CA ALA A 369 -1.97 13.07 4.04
C ALA A 369 -3.24 13.52 3.27
N LYS A 370 -3.35 13.19 1.97
CA LYS A 370 -4.56 13.39 1.16
C LYS A 370 -5.54 12.21 1.25
N GLY A 371 -5.27 11.21 2.10
CA GLY A 371 -6.06 10.00 2.21
C GLY A 371 -5.84 9.00 1.07
N LEU A 372 -4.73 9.12 0.35
CA LEU A 372 -4.36 8.18 -0.72
C LEU A 372 -3.50 7.05 -0.16
N VAL A 373 -3.70 5.86 -0.70
CA VAL A 373 -2.92 4.66 -0.41
C VAL A 373 -2.21 4.23 -1.68
N LYS A 374 -0.97 3.77 -1.54
CA LYS A 374 -0.16 3.30 -2.67
C LYS A 374 -0.45 1.82 -2.93
N ILE A 375 -1.01 1.48 -4.09
CA ILE A 375 -1.17 0.11 -4.59
C ILE A 375 -0.31 -0.05 -5.84
N GLY A 376 0.75 -0.85 -5.74
CA GLY A 376 1.81 -0.92 -6.74
C GLY A 376 2.47 0.46 -6.91
N ASP A 377 2.46 0.99 -8.12
CA ASP A 377 2.99 2.33 -8.44
C ASP A 377 1.92 3.44 -8.46
N LYS A 378 0.66 3.11 -8.15
CA LYS A 378 -0.46 4.05 -8.23
C LYS A 378 -0.94 4.48 -6.86
N TRP A 379 -1.26 5.77 -6.75
CA TRP A 379 -1.95 6.34 -5.59
C TRP A 379 -3.45 6.31 -5.84
N VAL A 380 -4.18 5.65 -4.95
CA VAL A 380 -5.63 5.50 -5.03
C VAL A 380 -6.27 6.02 -3.73
N PRO A 381 -7.48 6.61 -3.78
CA PRO A 381 -8.21 6.94 -2.57
C PRO A 381 -8.31 5.74 -1.64
N GLY A 382 -8.10 5.91 -0.33
CA GLY A 382 -8.04 4.78 0.61
C GLY A 382 -9.27 3.87 0.57
N GLN A 383 -10.46 4.42 0.31
CA GLN A 383 -11.69 3.64 0.12
C GLN A 383 -11.67 2.78 -1.15
N ASP A 384 -11.16 3.33 -2.24
CA ASP A 384 -11.00 2.62 -3.52
C ASP A 384 -9.89 1.56 -3.40
N ALA A 385 -8.85 1.83 -2.60
CA ALA A 385 -7.76 0.91 -2.33
C ALA A 385 -8.25 -0.40 -1.69
N GLU A 386 -9.12 -0.29 -0.70
CA GLU A 386 -9.69 -1.46 -0.02
C GLU A 386 -10.50 -2.35 -0.98
N LEU A 387 -11.28 -1.72 -1.88
CA LEU A 387 -12.04 -2.44 -2.91
C LEU A 387 -11.13 -3.13 -3.91
N GLN A 388 -10.04 -2.48 -4.34
CA GLN A 388 -9.05 -3.11 -5.23
C GLN A 388 -8.35 -4.30 -4.57
N VAL A 389 -7.94 -4.18 -3.30
CA VAL A 389 -7.32 -5.28 -2.55
C VAL A 389 -8.27 -6.48 -2.44
N ARG A 390 -9.58 -6.23 -2.36
CA ARG A 390 -10.63 -7.25 -2.37
C ARG A 390 -10.96 -7.81 -3.76
N GLY A 391 -10.25 -7.38 -4.81
CA GLY A 391 -10.43 -7.87 -6.17
C GLY A 391 -11.54 -7.18 -6.97
N TYR A 392 -12.13 -6.10 -6.46
CA TYR A 392 -13.10 -5.32 -7.23
C TYR A 392 -12.38 -4.47 -8.29
N ARG A 393 -13.05 -4.25 -9.42
CA ARG A 393 -12.58 -3.38 -10.50
C ARG A 393 -13.62 -2.31 -10.79
N LYS A 394 -13.16 -1.12 -11.12
CA LYS A 394 -14.03 0.00 -11.48
C LYS A 394 -14.27 -0.01 -12.99
N ILE A 395 -15.49 -0.35 -13.42
CA ILE A 395 -15.94 -0.35 -14.82
C ILE A 395 -17.02 0.71 -14.95
N ASP A 396 -16.84 1.68 -15.86
CA ASP A 396 -17.76 2.81 -16.09
C ASP A 396 -18.19 3.53 -14.79
N GLY A 397 -17.23 3.73 -13.89
CA GLY A 397 -17.44 4.40 -12.61
C GLY A 397 -18.04 3.53 -11.50
N LYS A 398 -18.45 2.29 -11.78
CA LYS A 398 -19.02 1.35 -10.81
C LYS A 398 -18.00 0.30 -10.37
N TRP A 399 -17.92 0.04 -9.07
CA TRP A 399 -17.13 -1.06 -8.53
C TRP A 399 -17.87 -2.37 -8.71
N MET A 400 -17.22 -3.34 -9.37
CA MET A 400 -17.78 -4.64 -9.70
C MET A 400 -16.82 -5.73 -9.26
N SER A 401 -17.35 -6.86 -8.78
CA SER A 401 -16.52 -8.02 -8.46
C SER A 401 -15.93 -8.64 -9.74
N ALA A 402 -14.92 -9.49 -9.61
CA ALA A 402 -14.37 -10.20 -10.77
C ALA A 402 -15.44 -11.03 -11.51
N GLU A 403 -16.38 -11.64 -10.77
CA GLU A 403 -17.50 -12.40 -11.32
C GLU A 403 -18.48 -11.51 -12.08
N ASP A 404 -18.85 -10.36 -11.52
CA ASP A 404 -19.74 -9.40 -12.18
C ASP A 404 -19.12 -8.85 -13.47
N VAL A 405 -17.81 -8.58 -13.45
CA VAL A 405 -17.07 -8.16 -14.65
C VAL A 405 -17.05 -9.28 -15.69
N ALA A 406 -16.79 -10.52 -15.29
CA ALA A 406 -16.80 -11.65 -16.21
C ALA A 406 -18.20 -11.87 -16.82
N ALA A 407 -19.27 -11.75 -16.02
CA ALA A 407 -20.64 -11.84 -16.50
C ALA A 407 -20.97 -10.70 -17.47
N LEU A 408 -20.64 -9.46 -17.12
CA LEU A 408 -20.82 -8.31 -18.02
C LEU A 408 -20.10 -8.52 -19.36
N ARG A 409 -18.82 -8.91 -19.32
CA ARG A 409 -17.97 -9.06 -20.50
C ARG A 409 -18.17 -10.36 -21.27
N SER A 410 -19.07 -11.24 -20.80
CA SER A 410 -19.54 -12.39 -21.58
C SER A 410 -20.49 -11.98 -22.72
N ASN A 411 -21.06 -10.78 -22.65
CA ASN A 411 -21.79 -10.17 -23.76
C ASN A 411 -20.80 -9.59 -24.77
N TRP A 412 -21.03 -9.83 -26.07
CA TRP A 412 -20.13 -9.36 -27.12
C TRP A 412 -19.94 -7.84 -27.12
N GLU A 413 -20.99 -7.06 -26.84
CA GLU A 413 -20.93 -5.58 -26.83
C GLU A 413 -19.93 -5.03 -25.80
N THR A 414 -19.73 -5.74 -24.70
CA THR A 414 -18.83 -5.38 -23.60
C THR A 414 -17.64 -6.33 -23.50
N ALA A 415 -17.35 -7.08 -24.58
CA ALA A 415 -16.28 -8.07 -24.65
C ALA A 415 -14.91 -7.55 -24.18
N TRP A 416 -14.03 -8.47 -23.83
CA TRP A 416 -12.63 -8.15 -23.57
C TRP A 416 -11.97 -7.66 -24.85
N VAL A 417 -11.12 -6.63 -24.71
CA VAL A 417 -10.32 -6.07 -25.81
C VAL A 417 -8.87 -6.04 -25.34
N GLU A 418 -7.99 -6.65 -26.13
CA GLU A 418 -6.55 -6.66 -25.91
C GLU A 418 -5.85 -6.09 -27.16
N GLU A 419 -4.83 -5.26 -26.93
CA GLU A 419 -4.08 -4.58 -27.96
C GLU A 419 -2.62 -5.00 -27.89
N THR A 420 -2.05 -5.40 -29.02
CA THR A 420 -0.66 -5.88 -29.13
C THR A 420 0.14 -5.00 -30.09
N GLY A 421 1.34 -5.42 -30.49
CA GLY A 421 2.11 -4.70 -31.49
C GLY A 421 1.41 -4.71 -32.85
N HIS A 422 0.90 -5.88 -33.24
CA HIS A 422 0.41 -6.15 -34.59
C HIS A 422 -1.11 -6.42 -34.65
N TYR A 423 -1.76 -6.71 -33.52
CA TYR A 423 -3.15 -7.14 -33.48
C TYR A 423 -4.04 -6.36 -32.49
N SER A 424 -5.30 -6.18 -32.87
CA SER A 424 -6.42 -5.82 -31.99
C SER A 424 -7.32 -7.04 -31.80
N ILE A 425 -7.53 -7.47 -30.57
CA ILE A 425 -8.23 -8.73 -30.25
C ILE A 425 -9.48 -8.39 -29.46
N ARG A 426 -10.64 -8.88 -29.89
CA ARG A 426 -11.90 -8.79 -29.15
C ARG A 426 -12.47 -10.18 -28.91
N THR A 427 -12.83 -10.47 -27.66
CA THR A 427 -13.36 -11.78 -27.27
C THR A 427 -14.27 -11.73 -26.05
N ASN A 428 -15.36 -12.51 -26.09
CA ASN A 428 -16.23 -12.76 -24.94
C ASN A 428 -16.00 -14.14 -24.28
N GLU A 429 -14.89 -14.82 -24.62
CA GLU A 429 -14.50 -16.10 -24.03
C GLU A 429 -14.01 -15.95 -22.58
N GLY A 430 -13.27 -14.87 -22.30
CA GLY A 430 -12.78 -14.53 -20.97
C GLY A 430 -11.49 -13.74 -20.98
N GLU A 431 -11.16 -13.08 -19.87
CA GLU A 431 -9.96 -12.23 -19.75
C GLU A 431 -8.66 -13.02 -19.98
N GLN A 432 -8.55 -14.18 -19.33
CA GLN A 432 -7.34 -15.00 -19.45
C GLN A 432 -7.17 -15.52 -20.88
N PHE A 433 -8.26 -15.91 -21.55
CA PHE A 433 -8.22 -16.29 -22.95
C PHE A 433 -7.75 -15.14 -23.84
N ALA A 434 -8.26 -13.92 -23.63
CA ALA A 434 -7.85 -12.73 -24.38
C ALA A 434 -6.33 -12.49 -24.28
N LYS A 435 -5.78 -12.54 -23.06
CA LYS A 435 -4.34 -12.37 -22.81
C LYS A 435 -3.50 -13.49 -23.43
N ASP A 436 -3.97 -14.72 -23.32
CA ASP A 436 -3.25 -15.87 -23.84
C ASP A 436 -3.26 -15.89 -25.36
N LEU A 437 -4.37 -15.49 -26.00
CA LEU A 437 -4.46 -15.29 -27.44
C LEU A 437 -3.55 -14.12 -27.89
N ALA A 438 -3.51 -13.02 -27.14
CA ALA A 438 -2.62 -11.89 -27.41
C ALA A 438 -1.13 -12.29 -27.40
N ALA A 439 -0.71 -13.04 -26.38
CA ALA A 439 0.66 -13.56 -26.31
C ALA A 439 0.95 -14.59 -27.40
N LEU A 440 0.00 -15.49 -27.69
CA LEU A 440 0.14 -16.51 -28.73
C LEU A 440 0.26 -15.88 -30.11
N ILE A 441 -0.58 -14.91 -30.45
CA ILE A 441 -0.61 -14.37 -31.81
C ILE A 441 0.62 -13.52 -32.13
N GLU A 442 1.20 -12.85 -31.13
CA GLU A 442 2.49 -12.17 -31.29
C GLU A 442 3.64 -13.17 -31.48
N ALA A 443 3.62 -14.30 -30.76
CA ALA A 443 4.57 -15.38 -31.01
C ALA A 443 4.39 -16.00 -32.41
N ALA A 444 3.14 -16.20 -32.83
CA ALA A 444 2.81 -16.67 -34.17
C ALA A 444 3.26 -15.66 -35.24
N HIS A 445 3.14 -14.36 -34.99
CA HIS A 445 3.60 -13.32 -35.91
C HIS A 445 5.10 -13.39 -36.17
N ALA A 446 5.89 -13.55 -35.11
CA ALA A 446 7.34 -13.74 -35.25
C ALA A 446 7.66 -15.01 -36.06
N GLU A 447 6.93 -16.09 -35.81
CA GLU A 447 7.06 -17.35 -36.55
C GLU A 447 6.67 -17.20 -38.03
N PHE A 448 5.59 -16.48 -38.33
CA PHE A 448 5.18 -16.14 -39.69
C PHE A 448 6.28 -15.34 -40.40
N GLN A 449 6.84 -14.33 -39.72
CA GLN A 449 7.91 -13.50 -40.27
C GLN A 449 9.17 -14.32 -40.57
N GLU A 450 9.55 -15.23 -39.68
CA GLU A 450 10.68 -16.14 -39.89
C GLU A 450 10.41 -17.08 -41.08
N PHE A 451 9.22 -17.66 -41.15
CA PHE A 451 8.85 -18.61 -42.20
C PHE A 451 8.72 -17.97 -43.61
N TYR A 452 8.10 -16.79 -43.69
CA TYR A 452 7.89 -16.08 -44.96
C TYR A 452 9.07 -15.19 -45.36
N GLY A 453 9.92 -14.80 -44.40
CA GLY A 453 11.04 -13.89 -44.62
C GLY A 453 10.63 -12.46 -45.00
N VAL A 454 9.34 -12.13 -44.90
CA VAL A 454 8.76 -10.84 -45.29
C VAL A 454 7.73 -10.44 -44.26
N GLU A 455 7.79 -9.18 -43.83
CA GLU A 455 6.83 -8.60 -42.89
C GLU A 455 5.67 -7.89 -43.62
N PRO A 456 4.41 -8.06 -43.16
CA PRO A 456 3.25 -7.35 -43.68
C PRO A 456 3.46 -5.84 -43.69
N LYS A 457 3.18 -5.20 -44.84
CA LYS A 457 3.13 -3.74 -44.92
C LYS A 457 1.79 -3.25 -44.38
N LEU A 458 1.79 -2.80 -43.13
CA LEU A 458 0.65 -2.13 -42.50
C LEU A 458 0.84 -0.61 -42.52
N ALA A 459 -0.26 0.15 -42.63
CA ALA A 459 -0.18 1.59 -42.42
C ALA A 459 0.26 1.91 -40.98
N SER A 460 0.84 3.08 -40.75
CA SER A 460 1.29 3.48 -39.40
C SER A 460 0.12 3.43 -38.42
N LYS A 461 0.23 2.56 -37.39
CA LYS A 461 -0.80 2.25 -36.36
C LYS A 461 -1.96 1.34 -36.80
N GLU A 462 -1.99 0.86 -38.04
CA GLU A 462 -2.95 -0.17 -38.46
C GLU A 462 -2.60 -1.51 -37.78
N LYS A 463 -3.62 -2.24 -37.36
CA LYS A 463 -3.48 -3.57 -36.75
C LYS A 463 -4.45 -4.54 -37.40
N MET A 464 -4.06 -5.80 -37.46
CA MET A 464 -4.95 -6.89 -37.86
C MET A 464 -5.95 -7.16 -36.73
N THR A 465 -7.21 -7.43 -37.08
CA THR A 465 -8.28 -7.56 -36.10
C THR A 465 -8.68 -9.02 -35.92
N LEU A 466 -8.75 -9.50 -34.68
CA LEU A 466 -9.19 -10.85 -34.32
C LEU A 466 -10.48 -10.79 -33.49
N PHE A 467 -11.53 -11.39 -34.01
CA PHE A 467 -12.79 -11.62 -33.31
C PHE A 467 -12.91 -13.08 -32.89
N ALA A 468 -12.75 -13.35 -31.60
CA ALA A 468 -12.85 -14.68 -31.03
C ALA A 468 -14.13 -14.80 -30.20
N PHE A 469 -15.15 -15.41 -30.79
CA PHE A 469 -16.49 -15.55 -30.22
C PHE A 469 -16.61 -16.78 -29.33
N ARG A 470 -17.24 -16.61 -28.17
CA ARG A 470 -17.57 -17.72 -27.27
C ARG A 470 -18.66 -18.63 -27.82
N SER A 471 -19.64 -18.04 -28.50
CA SER A 471 -20.85 -18.73 -28.92
C SER A 471 -20.98 -18.75 -30.45
N PHE A 472 -21.63 -19.80 -30.95
CA PHE A 472 -22.01 -19.85 -32.36
C PHE A 472 -22.96 -18.72 -32.75
N GLU A 473 -23.84 -18.27 -31.85
CA GLU A 473 -24.81 -17.22 -32.18
C GLU A 473 -24.14 -15.86 -32.43
N ASP A 474 -23.14 -15.48 -31.61
CA ASP A 474 -22.38 -14.25 -31.84
C ASP A 474 -21.61 -14.33 -33.17
N TYR A 475 -20.99 -15.48 -33.46
CA TYR A 475 -20.29 -15.73 -34.71
C TYR A 475 -21.22 -15.72 -35.92
N ARG A 476 -22.38 -16.38 -35.83
CA ARG A 476 -23.41 -16.39 -36.86
C ARG A 476 -23.91 -14.97 -37.16
N LYS A 477 -24.19 -14.18 -36.13
CA LYS A 477 -24.58 -12.78 -36.27
C LYS A 477 -23.50 -12.00 -37.01
N HIS A 478 -22.23 -12.17 -36.62
CA HIS A 478 -21.10 -11.54 -37.31
C HIS A 478 -21.01 -11.96 -38.78
N CYS A 479 -21.16 -13.26 -39.10
CA CYS A 479 -21.14 -13.76 -40.48
C CYS A 479 -22.23 -13.08 -41.34
N ILE A 480 -23.45 -12.98 -40.82
CA ILE A 480 -24.58 -12.32 -41.53
C ILE A 480 -24.28 -10.83 -41.74
N GLU A 481 -23.78 -10.14 -40.71
CA GLU A 481 -23.42 -8.71 -40.80
C GLU A 481 -22.31 -8.45 -41.82
N GLN A 482 -21.37 -9.39 -41.97
CA GLN A 482 -20.24 -9.30 -42.90
C GLN A 482 -20.52 -9.90 -44.28
N LYS A 483 -21.72 -10.44 -44.53
CA LYS A 483 -22.11 -11.16 -45.76
C LYS A 483 -21.19 -12.35 -46.07
N ALA A 484 -20.92 -13.15 -45.05
CA ALA A 484 -20.04 -14.33 -45.06
C ALA A 484 -20.80 -15.61 -44.64
N GLU A 485 -22.04 -15.76 -45.10
CA GLU A 485 -22.94 -16.86 -44.69
C GLU A 485 -22.46 -18.25 -45.14
N ASP A 486 -21.62 -18.33 -46.17
CA ASP A 486 -20.95 -19.54 -46.64
C ASP A 486 -19.89 -20.07 -45.65
N HIS A 487 -19.45 -19.24 -44.69
CA HIS A 487 -18.53 -19.61 -43.62
C HIS A 487 -19.23 -20.07 -42.32
N LEU A 488 -20.56 -20.21 -42.31
CA LEU A 488 -21.29 -20.67 -41.11
C LEU A 488 -20.91 -22.09 -40.67
N ALA A 489 -20.52 -22.95 -41.60
CA ALA A 489 -20.06 -24.31 -41.29
C ALA A 489 -18.60 -24.36 -40.77
N ALA A 490 -17.84 -23.28 -40.96
CA ALA A 490 -16.45 -23.16 -40.55
C ALA A 490 -16.31 -22.81 -39.06
N ALA A 491 -15.16 -23.16 -38.49
CA ALA A 491 -14.81 -22.75 -37.12
C ALA A 491 -14.29 -21.31 -37.09
N GLY A 492 -13.82 -20.80 -38.23
CA GLY A 492 -13.44 -19.42 -38.43
C GLY A 492 -13.20 -19.12 -39.91
N PHE A 493 -12.85 -17.87 -40.20
CA PHE A 493 -12.39 -17.41 -41.50
C PHE A 493 -11.54 -16.15 -41.35
N ALA A 494 -10.72 -15.87 -42.36
CA ALA A 494 -9.99 -14.63 -42.52
C ALA A 494 -10.48 -13.85 -43.75
N LYS A 495 -10.61 -12.53 -43.60
CA LYS A 495 -11.06 -11.61 -44.65
C LYS A 495 -9.96 -10.60 -44.98
N SER A 496 -9.54 -10.59 -46.24
CA SER A 496 -8.41 -9.77 -46.71
C SER A 496 -8.74 -8.27 -46.85
N ASP A 497 -9.99 -7.93 -47.16
CA ASP A 497 -10.44 -6.53 -47.37
C ASP A 497 -10.52 -5.73 -46.06
N SER A 498 -10.99 -6.35 -44.98
CA SER A 498 -11.20 -5.72 -43.67
C SER A 498 -10.12 -6.05 -42.64
N LEU A 499 -9.14 -6.88 -43.01
CA LEU A 499 -8.15 -7.46 -42.10
C LEU A 499 -8.69 -8.04 -40.83
N THR A 500 -9.70 -8.87 -41.00
CA THR A 500 -10.41 -9.44 -39.89
C THR A 500 -10.30 -10.96 -39.94
N VAL A 501 -9.93 -11.53 -38.80
CA VAL A 501 -10.18 -12.92 -38.46
C VAL A 501 -11.44 -12.97 -37.63
N ALA A 502 -12.34 -13.90 -37.93
CA ALA A 502 -13.47 -14.24 -37.09
C ALA A 502 -13.45 -15.74 -36.82
N GLY A 503 -13.56 -16.15 -35.56
CA GLY A 503 -13.64 -17.56 -35.19
C GLY A 503 -14.43 -17.77 -33.91
N TRP A 504 -14.92 -18.98 -33.68
CA TRP A 504 -15.71 -19.30 -32.49
C TRP A 504 -15.29 -20.59 -31.80
N ASN A 505 -15.54 -20.68 -30.50
CA ASN A 505 -15.19 -21.86 -29.70
C ASN A 505 -16.12 -23.06 -30.00
N ARG A 506 -15.88 -23.72 -31.13
CA ARG A 506 -16.73 -24.79 -31.66
C ARG A 506 -16.85 -26.02 -30.75
N THR A 507 -15.78 -26.37 -30.06
CA THR A 507 -15.68 -27.63 -29.31
C THR A 507 -15.73 -27.44 -27.80
N GLY A 508 -15.73 -26.18 -27.33
CA GLY A 508 -15.49 -25.85 -25.92
C GLY A 508 -14.04 -26.11 -25.48
N ASN A 509 -13.17 -26.61 -26.36
CA ASN A 509 -11.78 -26.89 -26.04
C ASN A 509 -10.92 -25.66 -26.34
N ARG A 510 -10.35 -25.10 -25.27
CA ARG A 510 -9.52 -23.91 -25.33
C ARG A 510 -8.32 -24.02 -26.28
N GLN A 511 -7.59 -25.14 -26.25
CA GLN A 511 -6.40 -25.32 -27.09
C GLN A 511 -6.77 -25.38 -28.58
N GLN A 512 -7.84 -26.11 -28.91
CA GLN A 512 -8.34 -26.17 -30.29
C GLN A 512 -8.81 -24.80 -30.76
N PHE A 513 -9.45 -24.01 -29.89
CA PHE A 513 -9.87 -22.66 -30.28
C PHE A 513 -8.67 -21.73 -30.53
N LEU A 514 -7.62 -21.80 -29.70
CA LEU A 514 -6.37 -21.08 -29.96
C LEU A 514 -5.74 -21.51 -31.30
N GLN A 515 -5.76 -22.80 -31.63
CA GLN A 515 -5.29 -23.32 -32.92
C GLN A 515 -6.09 -22.75 -34.09
N THR A 516 -7.42 -22.69 -33.99
CA THR A 516 -8.27 -22.04 -35.00
C THR A 516 -7.88 -20.57 -35.18
N MET A 517 -7.68 -19.82 -34.10
CA MET A 517 -7.33 -18.40 -34.22
C MET A 517 -5.95 -18.18 -34.87
N VAL A 518 -4.96 -19.05 -34.59
CA VAL A 518 -3.65 -19.02 -35.25
C VAL A 518 -3.77 -19.40 -36.73
N HIS A 519 -4.56 -20.41 -37.04
CA HIS A 519 -4.85 -20.85 -38.41
C HIS A 519 -5.39 -19.69 -39.25
N GLU A 520 -6.45 -19.02 -38.78
CA GLU A 520 -7.04 -17.90 -39.50
C GLU A 520 -6.09 -16.70 -39.59
N ALA A 521 -5.29 -16.45 -38.54
CA ALA A 521 -4.31 -15.38 -38.58
C ALA A 521 -3.17 -15.64 -39.58
N ALA A 522 -2.83 -16.90 -39.84
CA ALA A 522 -1.86 -17.26 -40.88
C ALA A 522 -2.40 -16.93 -42.28
N HIS A 523 -3.69 -17.19 -42.56
CA HIS A 523 -4.36 -16.73 -43.78
C HIS A 523 -4.30 -15.21 -43.90
N LEU A 524 -4.60 -14.51 -42.82
CA LEU A 524 -4.59 -13.04 -42.82
C LEU A 524 -3.19 -12.46 -43.06
N TYR A 525 -2.16 -13.06 -42.45
CA TYR A 525 -0.76 -12.69 -42.67
C TYR A 525 -0.38 -12.87 -44.15
N TRP A 526 -0.73 -14.03 -44.71
CA TRP A 526 -0.51 -14.34 -46.13
C TRP A 526 -1.15 -13.30 -47.06
N TYR A 527 -2.43 -12.97 -46.84
CA TYR A 527 -3.14 -11.96 -47.63
C TYR A 527 -2.45 -10.60 -47.65
N ARG A 528 -1.66 -10.30 -46.61
CA ARG A 528 -0.91 -9.04 -46.51
C ARG A 528 0.46 -9.06 -47.15
N ILE A 529 1.18 -10.17 -47.13
CA ILE A 529 2.47 -10.26 -47.82
C ILE A 529 2.31 -10.53 -49.32
N ALA A 530 1.21 -11.16 -49.73
CA ALA A 530 0.90 -11.49 -51.13
C ALA A 530 -0.50 -10.97 -51.54
N PRO A 531 -0.74 -9.65 -51.53
CA PRO A 531 -2.06 -9.10 -51.84
C PRO A 531 -2.49 -9.42 -53.27
N GLY A 532 -3.67 -10.00 -53.43
CA GLY A 532 -4.23 -10.39 -54.72
C GLY A 532 -3.72 -11.72 -55.29
N ALA A 533 -2.77 -12.38 -54.61
CA ALA A 533 -2.36 -13.73 -54.97
C ALA A 533 -3.50 -14.72 -54.71
N LYS A 534 -3.75 -15.61 -55.68
CA LYS A 534 -4.74 -16.68 -55.56
C LYS A 534 -4.03 -17.99 -55.21
N ALA A 535 -3.92 -18.26 -53.90
CA ALA A 535 -3.40 -19.54 -53.43
C ALA A 535 -4.43 -20.65 -53.67
N PRO A 536 -4.04 -21.82 -54.23
CA PRO A 536 -4.92 -22.97 -54.26
C PRO A 536 -5.18 -23.48 -52.84
N SER A 537 -6.37 -24.05 -52.59
CA SER A 537 -6.81 -24.41 -51.24
C SER A 537 -5.81 -25.30 -50.50
N TRP A 538 -5.21 -26.30 -51.16
CA TRP A 538 -4.25 -27.18 -50.51
C TRP A 538 -3.06 -26.42 -49.90
N PHE A 539 -2.61 -25.36 -50.60
CA PHE A 539 -1.47 -24.57 -50.18
C PHE A 539 -1.88 -23.57 -49.10
N ALA A 540 -2.99 -22.86 -49.30
CA ALA A 540 -3.51 -21.92 -48.31
C ALA A 540 -3.77 -22.65 -46.97
N GLU A 541 -4.49 -23.76 -47.01
CA GLU A 541 -4.79 -24.55 -45.82
C GLU A 541 -3.56 -25.29 -45.28
N GLY A 542 -2.69 -25.80 -46.15
CA GLY A 542 -1.43 -26.41 -45.73
C GLY A 542 -0.54 -25.42 -44.97
N MET A 543 -0.49 -24.17 -45.41
CA MET A 543 0.20 -23.09 -44.73
C MET A 543 -0.43 -22.74 -43.38
N ALA A 544 -1.74 -22.55 -43.33
CA ALA A 544 -2.44 -22.21 -42.10
C ALA A 544 -2.33 -23.34 -41.05
N THR A 545 -2.53 -24.59 -41.47
CA THR A 545 -2.44 -25.76 -40.59
C THR A 545 -1.03 -26.05 -40.09
N TYR A 546 0.02 -25.65 -40.82
CA TYR A 546 1.42 -25.79 -40.40
C TYR A 546 1.72 -25.04 -39.10
N PHE A 547 1.07 -23.91 -38.86
CA PHE A 547 1.26 -23.12 -37.64
C PHE A 547 0.37 -23.54 -36.47
N GLU A 548 -0.50 -24.54 -36.61
CA GLU A 548 -1.31 -25.06 -35.49
C GLU A 548 -0.48 -25.87 -34.47
N GLY A 549 0.75 -26.26 -34.83
CA GLY A 549 1.68 -26.99 -33.98
C GLY A 549 2.48 -26.07 -33.05
N PHE A 550 1.94 -25.80 -31.86
CA PHE A 550 2.60 -25.02 -30.82
C PHE A 550 2.34 -25.57 -29.42
N SER A 551 3.22 -25.24 -28.48
CA SER A 551 3.10 -25.60 -27.07
C SER A 551 3.43 -24.40 -26.17
N TRP A 552 2.87 -24.41 -24.96
CA TRP A 552 3.20 -23.45 -23.90
C TRP A 552 4.15 -24.10 -22.90
N ASN A 553 5.33 -23.50 -22.69
CA ASN A 553 6.34 -24.05 -21.77
C ASN A 553 6.28 -23.48 -20.34
N GLY A 554 5.24 -22.73 -19.99
CA GLY A 554 5.11 -22.01 -18.72
C GLY A 554 5.52 -20.53 -18.79
N SER A 555 6.23 -20.12 -19.85
CA SER A 555 6.72 -18.74 -20.01
C SER A 555 6.51 -18.14 -21.40
N LYS A 556 6.60 -18.96 -22.45
CA LYS A 556 6.42 -18.55 -23.85
C LYS A 556 5.81 -19.67 -24.68
N TYR A 557 5.19 -19.28 -25.79
CA TYR A 557 4.79 -20.22 -26.83
C TYR A 557 6.01 -20.61 -27.68
N ALA A 558 6.06 -21.88 -28.07
CA ALA A 558 7.06 -22.41 -28.98
C ALA A 558 6.36 -23.21 -30.09
N PHE A 559 6.69 -22.90 -31.34
CA PHE A 559 6.18 -23.59 -32.51
C PHE A 559 7.11 -24.76 -32.84
N ASN A 560 6.51 -25.95 -32.99
CA ASN A 560 7.20 -27.14 -33.48
C ASN A 560 6.62 -27.62 -34.81
N HIS A 561 5.53 -26.99 -35.26
CA HIS A 561 4.78 -27.28 -36.49
C HIS A 561 4.20 -28.69 -36.59
N VAL A 562 4.31 -29.47 -35.52
CA VAL A 562 3.71 -30.79 -35.41
C VAL A 562 2.27 -30.61 -34.93
N ALA A 563 1.31 -30.73 -35.84
CA ALA A 563 -0.11 -30.65 -35.49
C ALA A 563 -0.55 -31.95 -34.79
N GLU A 564 -0.51 -31.95 -33.45
CA GLU A 564 -0.81 -33.12 -32.60
C GLU A 564 -2.20 -33.74 -32.86
N SER A 565 -3.18 -32.92 -33.26
CA SER A 565 -4.53 -33.39 -33.61
C SER A 565 -4.62 -33.99 -35.01
N ARG A 566 -3.75 -33.58 -35.95
CA ARG A 566 -3.81 -33.99 -37.36
C ARG A 566 -2.94 -35.20 -37.64
N LEU A 567 -1.74 -35.26 -37.04
CA LEU A 567 -0.76 -36.29 -37.31
C LEU A 567 -1.28 -37.71 -37.08
N PRO A 568 -1.93 -38.05 -35.94
CA PRO A 568 -2.48 -39.39 -35.75
C PRO A 568 -3.51 -39.75 -36.83
N PHE A 569 -4.36 -38.78 -37.19
CA PHE A 569 -5.46 -38.98 -38.13
C PHE A 569 -4.96 -39.23 -39.57
N VAL A 570 -4.07 -38.37 -40.10
CA VAL A 570 -3.50 -38.55 -41.45
C VAL A 570 -2.62 -39.79 -41.51
N ARG A 571 -1.85 -40.08 -40.46
CA ARG A 571 -1.01 -41.28 -40.38
C ARG A 571 -1.84 -42.55 -40.45
N GLU A 572 -2.94 -42.62 -39.71
CA GLU A 572 -3.87 -43.76 -39.76
C GLU A 572 -4.49 -43.89 -41.15
N ALA A 573 -4.98 -42.79 -41.73
CA ALA A 573 -5.57 -42.78 -43.07
C ALA A 573 -4.58 -43.30 -44.13
N MET A 574 -3.32 -42.85 -44.09
CA MET A 574 -2.27 -43.32 -44.99
C MET A 574 -1.91 -44.80 -44.78
N LYS A 575 -1.75 -45.25 -43.53
CA LYS A 575 -1.48 -46.67 -43.21
C LYS A 575 -2.61 -47.59 -43.67
N ALA A 576 -3.85 -47.12 -43.59
CA ALA A 576 -5.03 -47.85 -44.02
C ALA A 576 -5.33 -47.74 -45.52
N GLY A 577 -4.53 -47.00 -46.30
CA GLY A 577 -4.80 -46.76 -47.72
C GLY A 577 -6.07 -45.95 -47.99
N ARG A 578 -6.53 -45.15 -47.01
CA ARG A 578 -7.73 -44.29 -47.09
C ARG A 578 -7.38 -42.81 -47.33
N HIS A 579 -6.12 -42.48 -47.59
CA HIS A 579 -5.67 -41.12 -47.89
C HIS A 579 -6.19 -40.66 -49.25
N MET A 580 -6.33 -39.35 -49.46
CA MET A 580 -6.64 -38.81 -50.79
C MET A 580 -5.38 -38.85 -51.66
N PRO A 581 -5.48 -39.29 -52.93
CA PRO A 581 -4.37 -39.18 -53.87
C PRO A 581 -3.85 -37.75 -53.97
N LEU A 582 -2.55 -37.57 -54.16
CA LEU A 582 -1.89 -36.26 -54.22
C LEU A 582 -2.55 -35.31 -55.23
N LYS A 583 -3.01 -35.85 -56.36
CA LYS A 583 -3.77 -35.08 -57.38
C LYS A 583 -5.07 -34.50 -56.82
N ASP A 584 -5.77 -35.25 -55.98
CA ASP A 584 -7.04 -34.85 -55.38
C ASP A 584 -6.81 -33.87 -54.23
N VAL A 585 -5.70 -34.01 -53.49
CA VAL A 585 -5.27 -32.99 -52.51
C VAL A 585 -4.95 -31.68 -53.22
N ILE A 586 -4.11 -31.69 -54.26
CA ILE A 586 -3.72 -30.46 -54.99
C ILE A 586 -4.90 -29.79 -55.70
N GLY A 587 -5.85 -30.58 -56.22
CA GLY A 587 -7.03 -30.10 -56.91
C GLY A 587 -8.25 -29.83 -56.00
N GLY A 588 -8.13 -30.05 -54.69
CA GLY A 588 -9.25 -29.94 -53.76
C GLY A 588 -9.68 -28.50 -53.49
N ASP A 589 -10.96 -28.35 -53.11
CA ASP A 589 -11.58 -27.09 -52.69
C ASP A 589 -12.04 -27.23 -51.23
N ALA A 590 -11.37 -26.52 -50.32
CA ALA A 590 -11.61 -26.61 -48.89
C ALA A 590 -13.03 -26.18 -48.50
N LEU A 591 -13.56 -25.12 -49.14
CA LEU A 591 -14.87 -24.56 -48.84
C LEU A 591 -16.00 -25.42 -49.42
N ALA A 592 -15.79 -26.01 -50.59
CA ALA A 592 -16.74 -26.99 -51.13
C ALA A 592 -16.79 -28.25 -50.24
N LEU A 593 -15.63 -28.74 -49.78
CA LEU A 593 -15.54 -29.92 -48.93
C LEU A 593 -16.19 -29.68 -47.55
N ILE A 594 -15.90 -28.56 -46.89
CA ILE A 594 -16.47 -28.29 -45.55
C ILE A 594 -18.00 -28.22 -45.55
N ASN A 595 -18.58 -27.77 -46.67
CA ASN A 595 -20.02 -27.64 -46.85
C ASN A 595 -20.71 -28.91 -47.36
N SER A 596 -19.97 -29.88 -47.91
CA SER A 596 -20.54 -31.10 -48.51
C SER A 596 -20.20 -32.39 -47.76
N ASP A 597 -18.99 -32.53 -47.25
CA ASP A 597 -18.52 -33.72 -46.54
C ASP A 597 -17.47 -33.34 -45.48
N THR A 598 -17.94 -33.15 -44.25
CA THR A 598 -17.09 -32.72 -43.13
C THR A 598 -15.97 -33.71 -42.79
N GLN A 599 -16.18 -35.02 -42.97
CA GLN A 599 -15.14 -36.02 -42.69
C GLN A 599 -14.04 -35.97 -43.75
N LYS A 600 -14.44 -35.86 -45.02
CA LYS A 600 -13.49 -35.67 -46.12
C LYS A 600 -12.76 -34.34 -46.00
N ALA A 601 -13.42 -33.28 -45.54
CA ALA A 601 -12.78 -32.01 -45.24
C ALA A 601 -11.69 -32.17 -44.17
N LEU A 602 -11.99 -32.82 -43.04
CA LEU A 602 -10.99 -33.06 -41.98
C LEU A 602 -9.75 -33.80 -42.50
N LEU A 603 -9.96 -34.82 -43.36
CA LEU A 603 -8.86 -35.57 -43.97
C LEU A 603 -8.05 -34.67 -44.92
N PHE A 604 -8.73 -33.91 -45.78
CA PHE A 604 -8.11 -32.95 -46.67
C PHE A 604 -7.20 -31.98 -45.91
N TYR A 605 -7.68 -31.34 -44.83
CA TYR A 605 -6.84 -30.42 -44.04
C TYR A 605 -5.65 -31.14 -43.38
N ALA A 606 -5.83 -32.37 -42.89
CA ALA A 606 -4.74 -33.14 -42.29
C ALA A 606 -3.67 -33.55 -43.32
N GLU A 607 -4.08 -33.84 -44.55
CA GLU A 607 -3.18 -34.12 -45.66
C GLU A 607 -2.46 -32.85 -46.15
N CYS A 608 -3.17 -31.73 -46.26
CA CYS A 608 -2.56 -30.42 -46.57
C CYS A 608 -1.47 -30.05 -45.56
N TRP A 609 -1.75 -30.21 -44.26
CA TRP A 609 -0.76 -30.05 -43.20
C TRP A 609 0.46 -30.94 -43.44
N SER A 610 0.24 -32.26 -43.59
CA SER A 610 1.34 -33.21 -43.67
C SER A 610 2.18 -33.04 -44.93
N LEU A 611 1.57 -32.63 -46.05
CA LEU A 611 2.23 -32.33 -47.31
C LEU A 611 3.12 -31.09 -47.15
N ASN A 612 2.58 -30.02 -46.56
CA ASN A 612 3.35 -28.81 -46.32
C ASN A 612 4.49 -29.03 -45.31
N PHE A 613 4.21 -29.76 -44.23
CA PHE A 613 5.21 -30.13 -43.23
C PHE A 613 6.34 -30.94 -43.87
N TYR A 614 6.02 -31.98 -44.64
CA TYR A 614 7.00 -32.77 -45.37
C TYR A 614 7.86 -31.93 -46.32
N LEU A 615 7.23 -31.08 -47.14
CA LEU A 615 7.96 -30.21 -48.08
C LEU A 615 8.87 -29.20 -47.37
N SER A 616 8.53 -28.80 -46.14
CA SER A 616 9.31 -27.87 -45.32
C SER A 616 10.52 -28.52 -44.65
N VAL A 617 10.43 -29.81 -44.29
CA VAL A 617 11.48 -30.50 -43.49
C VAL A 617 12.20 -31.63 -44.24
N THR A 618 11.74 -32.03 -45.42
CA THR A 618 12.32 -33.15 -46.18
C THR A 618 13.80 -32.95 -46.46
N GLU A 619 14.62 -33.99 -46.28
CA GLU A 619 16.05 -33.97 -46.62
C GLU A 619 16.30 -33.97 -48.14
N ASN A 620 15.28 -34.30 -48.94
CA ASN A 620 15.39 -34.33 -50.39
C ASN A 620 15.50 -32.90 -50.94
N LYS A 621 16.73 -32.52 -51.31
CA LYS A 621 17.07 -31.20 -51.87
C LYS A 621 16.24 -30.84 -53.11
N ALA A 622 15.89 -31.82 -53.96
CA ALA A 622 15.10 -31.56 -55.16
C ALA A 622 13.66 -31.18 -54.82
N TYR A 623 13.04 -31.85 -53.84
CA TYR A 623 11.68 -31.50 -53.40
C TYR A 623 11.64 -30.14 -52.71
N ARG A 624 12.64 -29.80 -51.87
CA ARG A 624 12.73 -28.46 -51.27
C ARG A 624 12.90 -27.35 -52.32
N ALA A 625 13.75 -27.58 -53.33
CA ALA A 625 13.94 -26.62 -54.41
C ALA A 625 12.65 -26.44 -55.24
N ALA A 626 11.98 -27.55 -55.58
CA ALA A 626 10.68 -27.53 -56.26
C ALA A 626 9.62 -26.76 -55.45
N TYR A 627 9.58 -26.97 -54.13
CA TYR A 627 8.64 -26.28 -53.26
C TYR A 627 8.92 -24.77 -53.16
N ALA A 628 10.19 -24.38 -53.06
CA ALA A 628 10.57 -22.98 -53.04
C ALA A 628 10.18 -22.26 -54.35
N GLU A 629 10.37 -22.88 -55.51
CA GLU A 629 9.95 -22.32 -56.80
C GLU A 629 8.42 -22.29 -56.94
N TYR A 630 7.73 -23.33 -56.48
CA TYR A 630 6.27 -23.34 -56.41
C TYR A 630 5.75 -22.18 -55.55
N ARG A 631 6.27 -22.00 -54.33
CA ARG A 631 5.90 -20.89 -53.43
C ARG A 631 6.05 -19.54 -54.12
N LYS A 632 7.19 -19.27 -54.75
CA LYS A 632 7.41 -18.04 -55.52
C LYS A 632 6.35 -17.83 -56.60
N SER A 633 5.93 -18.88 -57.30
CA SER A 633 4.88 -18.77 -58.33
C SER A 633 3.51 -18.40 -57.76
N VAL A 634 3.19 -18.90 -56.56
CA VAL A 634 1.95 -18.55 -55.86
C VAL A 634 2.04 -17.11 -55.35
N GLU A 635 3.15 -16.74 -54.71
CA GLU A 635 3.42 -15.39 -54.18
C GLU A 635 3.42 -14.32 -55.28
N SER A 636 3.85 -14.66 -56.50
CA SER A 636 3.82 -13.74 -57.65
C SER A 636 2.43 -13.59 -58.29
N GLY A 637 1.40 -14.28 -57.77
CA GLY A 637 0.04 -14.23 -58.29
C GLY A 637 -0.16 -14.98 -59.62
N GLN A 638 0.80 -15.81 -60.04
CA GLN A 638 0.72 -16.64 -61.25
C GLN A 638 0.92 -18.11 -60.87
N PRO A 639 -0.02 -18.70 -60.09
CA PRO A 639 0.16 -20.03 -59.54
C PRO A 639 0.21 -21.07 -60.66
N LYS A 640 1.33 -21.79 -60.73
CA LYS A 640 1.47 -23.04 -61.49
C LYS A 640 1.07 -24.21 -60.61
N THR A 641 0.82 -25.40 -61.18
CA THR A 641 0.57 -26.57 -60.32
C THR A 641 1.88 -27.10 -59.72
N LEU A 642 1.84 -27.63 -58.49
CA LEU A 642 3.02 -28.24 -57.86
C LEU A 642 3.65 -29.33 -58.75
N PHE A 643 2.82 -30.04 -59.53
CA PHE A 643 3.27 -31.07 -60.48
C PHE A 643 4.22 -30.55 -61.56
N GLU A 644 4.19 -29.25 -61.89
CA GLU A 644 5.12 -28.65 -62.86
C GLU A 644 6.53 -28.50 -62.31
N PHE A 645 6.70 -28.54 -60.99
CA PHE A 645 8.00 -28.38 -60.32
C PHE A 645 8.58 -29.70 -59.82
N LEU A 646 7.74 -30.72 -59.63
CA LEU A 646 8.17 -32.02 -59.12
C LEU A 646 8.92 -32.82 -60.20
N PRO A 647 10.11 -33.39 -59.90
CA PRO A 647 10.83 -34.23 -60.85
C PRO A 647 10.09 -35.52 -61.23
N ASP A 648 9.36 -36.11 -60.27
CA ASP A 648 8.53 -37.31 -60.43
C ASP A 648 7.42 -37.28 -59.37
N ALA A 649 6.19 -37.04 -59.80
CA ALA A 649 5.04 -36.88 -58.91
C ALA A 649 4.66 -38.18 -58.18
N ALA A 650 4.75 -39.33 -58.85
CA ALA A 650 4.38 -40.61 -58.26
C ALA A 650 5.40 -41.07 -57.21
N LYS A 651 6.69 -40.87 -57.51
CA LYS A 651 7.76 -41.12 -56.53
C LYS A 651 7.63 -40.17 -55.34
N PHE A 652 7.35 -38.89 -55.58
CA PHE A 652 7.15 -37.90 -54.54
C PHE A 652 6.00 -38.28 -53.58
N GLU A 653 4.85 -38.68 -54.12
CA GLU A 653 3.70 -39.13 -53.32
C GLU A 653 4.06 -40.33 -52.45
N GLY A 654 4.76 -41.33 -53.00
CA GLY A 654 5.23 -42.49 -52.24
C GLY A 654 6.24 -42.12 -51.14
N ASP A 655 7.14 -41.16 -51.38
CA ASP A 655 8.08 -40.65 -50.38
C ASP A 655 7.35 -39.90 -49.25
N TRP A 656 6.38 -39.05 -49.59
CA TRP A 656 5.56 -38.32 -48.63
C TRP A 656 4.77 -39.26 -47.71
N ILE A 657 4.10 -40.28 -48.28
CA ILE A 657 3.36 -41.29 -47.50
C ILE A 657 4.31 -42.04 -46.56
N ARG A 658 5.49 -42.47 -47.03
CA ARG A 658 6.49 -43.13 -46.18
C ARG A 658 6.96 -42.25 -45.04
N PHE A 659 7.17 -40.96 -45.31
CA PHE A 659 7.55 -40.00 -44.28
C PHE A 659 6.49 -39.88 -43.20
N VAL A 660 5.23 -39.60 -43.55
CA VAL A 660 4.13 -39.41 -42.57
C VAL A 660 3.85 -40.68 -41.77
N THR A 661 3.94 -41.85 -42.40
CA THR A 661 3.72 -43.14 -41.75
C THR A 661 4.87 -43.57 -40.81
N GLY A 662 6.06 -43.00 -41.01
CA GLY A 662 7.28 -43.25 -40.24
C GLY A 662 7.61 -42.21 -39.15
N LEU A 663 7.01 -41.02 -39.20
CA LEU A 663 6.91 -40.12 -38.03
C LEU A 663 6.17 -40.82 -36.87
#